data_AF-A0A9P5LGG5-F1
#
_entry.id   AF-A0A9P5LGG5-F1
#
_cell.length_a   1.000
_cell.length_b   1.000
_cell.length_c   1.000
_cell.angle_alpha   90.00
_cell.angle_beta   90.00
_cell.angle_gamma   90.00
#
_symmetry.space_group_name_H-M   'P 1'
#
loop_
_entity.id
_entity.type
_entity.pdbx_description
1 polymer ?
#
loop_
_entity_poly.entity_id
_entity_poly.type
_entity_poly.pdbx_seq_one_letter_code
_entity_poly.pdbx_strand_id
1 'polypeptide(L)'
;MRYIAVAIAALSALRVSDAASMCNPSVTGMDTADRPRHTNKIFNGDFGNGLDGFNTSGSVEHIPLAGQDGCEDSDGVIQMIAVPKDEQSQSVHPTDSSDSSETGGVEKRDTITSSSVSTDIKSLTVGTNYTVEFFYYVVYSPKANICRIQAYWDNLSIGNSSYFPAVLIIGGDWVEFNATATATKTTGTLKLVIACSTGTAQVYIDDISATKKAVASSSTTSSTTVKATSSTATSKPTSTGTSTQINVAANAAFVSVSATSSSGSSTTSKSTTVTSSSAGSTSTAPSITTVSRPTTTTSAGAGAAAVAIAAASSAAASSAAASSAGSSSSSSAAGGVGLTTVVGAVSSAAGGVSSAATSVAGAVSSAAGVASSAAASAAASAAGAVSSAASSVASGLTASGSSSSAASSSTSSSSNAGDATVDSTVLIIAADSDTASTASLGLLSYGIPYEIVIRGSAGPLPSLNSSSTQGNYGSIIIMSSIAVSSSSGWGSALTDDQWTALYTYQTSFNVRMVRLNEYPGSEFGTTPVGPGCCDGLLDQTISFTDVSDFPTANINKNAGVSTLGLWHVPATITDTSTTKQVAKFGITTGFTSDSVAGVINNFSDGREQFVWFIGWAPAWSLTSNFLQHAHIHWMTRGLFLGKRKIHLSCQIDDVQLATELYYPANSPDFKIEVADLEAHVTWQKNLAGRLPAGSEFWLEFGHNGNGDIIDATLNDTNSICNPEDAVYYDMPNGTALEFQKDLGTGVDIWPTGYETYSWSKACAGMDEFSAWFKDSGNLNQFAHVSHTFSHLSLNNATTHDATREIKFNQAWLTQVGIDQATKWSPHGIIPPAITGLHNGDAIKAWMDNGIIYVVGDNTRPVLRNTDNPYWPLISTVAANGYAGLTIVPRFSTAIYFNCHTMECTLNEWIATSAGKGTYFDLLASSKASTVRNLLALQSDPYMFHQANMHQTTVDSITIGTQTGKMSLVSSWTETMVQEMMRLTNWPMTSLTHDNIAHYFLDRKTLDGCNAKLSYTYSSDGNSVKAVTVTADGNKCAVPVPVTIPSGSATASGGSLTSDVVGSEPPIQWVTLAGSPVTLTLSSPVSIG
;
A
#
# COMPACT_ATOMS: atom_id res chain seq x y z
N MET A 1 -14.13 -2.91 27.89
CA MET A 1 -13.24 -1.72 27.87
C MET A 1 -12.43 -1.62 26.57
N ARG A 2 -11.75 -2.68 26.10
CA ARG A 2 -10.94 -2.67 24.85
C ARG A 2 -11.61 -1.97 23.63
N TYR A 3 -12.92 -2.15 23.42
CA TYR A 3 -13.68 -1.58 22.29
C TYR A 3 -13.63 -0.05 22.11
N ILE A 4 -13.41 0.75 23.16
CA ILE A 4 -13.41 2.23 23.05
C ILE A 4 -12.04 2.75 22.61
N ALA A 5 -10.95 2.08 23.02
CA ALA A 5 -9.60 2.44 22.58
C ALA A 5 -9.43 2.32 21.06
N VAL A 6 -10.10 1.35 20.42
CA VAL A 6 -10.11 1.19 18.96
C VAL A 6 -10.85 2.35 18.27
N ALA A 7 -11.97 2.83 18.82
CA ALA A 7 -12.68 3.99 18.28
C ALA A 7 -11.85 5.28 18.40
N ILE A 8 -11.17 5.48 19.54
CA ILE A 8 -10.25 6.62 19.74
C ILE A 8 -9.01 6.50 18.84
N ALA A 9 -8.49 5.29 18.63
CA ALA A 9 -7.38 5.03 17.70
C ALA A 9 -7.78 5.28 16.24
N ALA A 10 -8.99 4.89 15.81
CA ALA A 10 -9.51 5.19 14.47
C ALA A 10 -9.72 6.71 14.26
N LEU A 11 -10.26 7.41 15.27
CA LEU A 11 -10.33 8.88 15.30
C LEU A 11 -8.94 9.56 15.39
N SER A 12 -7.90 8.79 15.74
CA SER A 12 -6.50 9.26 15.74
C SER A 12 -5.77 8.92 14.44
N ALA A 13 -6.15 7.86 13.72
CA ALA A 13 -5.60 7.51 12.42
C ALA A 13 -6.01 8.50 11.32
N LEU A 14 -7.17 9.14 11.46
CA LEU A 14 -7.67 10.22 10.59
C LEU A 14 -6.84 11.53 10.67
N ARG A 15 -5.85 11.65 11.57
CA ARG A 15 -5.20 12.92 11.91
C ARG A 15 -4.14 13.43 10.93
N VAL A 16 -3.71 12.63 9.95
CA VAL A 16 -2.59 13.00 9.05
C VAL A 16 -2.87 12.72 7.57
N SER A 17 -3.66 11.68 7.24
CA SER A 17 -3.92 11.29 5.84
C SER A 17 -4.79 12.27 5.04
N ASP A 18 -5.60 13.08 5.72
CA ASP A 18 -6.70 13.84 5.11
C ASP A 18 -6.55 15.37 5.18
N ALA A 19 -5.45 15.92 5.70
CA ALA A 19 -5.21 17.37 5.64
C ALA A 19 -5.29 17.91 4.19
N ALA A 20 -4.80 17.12 3.22
CA ALA A 20 -4.86 17.43 1.79
C ALA A 20 -6.26 17.24 1.15
N SER A 21 -7.18 16.51 1.76
CA SER A 21 -8.55 16.30 1.22
C SER A 21 -9.54 17.38 1.65
N MET A 22 -9.16 18.25 2.59
CA MET A 22 -10.03 19.27 3.18
C MET A 22 -9.95 20.66 2.51
N CYS A 23 -8.98 20.89 1.62
CA CYS A 23 -8.93 22.09 0.77
C CYS A 23 -9.93 21.97 -0.40
N ASN A 24 -11.17 22.42 -0.18
CA ASN A 24 -12.24 22.45 -1.19
C ASN A 24 -12.32 23.82 -1.91
N PRO A 25 -11.81 23.97 -3.15
CA PRO A 25 -11.82 25.25 -3.88
C PRO A 25 -13.18 25.61 -4.50
N SER A 26 -14.27 24.89 -4.22
CA SER A 26 -15.56 25.08 -4.90
C SER A 26 -16.31 26.37 -4.52
N VAL A 27 -15.82 27.18 -3.57
CA VAL A 27 -16.33 28.55 -3.27
C VAL A 27 -15.90 29.56 -4.36
N THR A 28 -16.10 29.20 -5.62
CA THR A 28 -15.89 30.06 -6.81
C THR A 28 -17.01 31.09 -6.95
N GLY A 29 -17.14 31.96 -5.92
CA GLY A 29 -18.24 32.91 -5.80
C GLY A 29 -17.97 34.15 -4.94
N MET A 30 -16.85 34.24 -4.22
CA MET A 30 -16.39 35.50 -3.61
C MET A 30 -15.20 36.08 -4.38
N ASP A 31 -15.43 37.26 -4.94
CA ASP A 31 -14.44 38.10 -5.62
C ASP A 31 -13.28 38.44 -4.67
N THR A 32 -12.03 38.34 -5.14
CA THR A 32 -10.81 38.65 -4.34
C THR A 32 -10.57 40.17 -4.24
N ALA A 33 -11.66 40.93 -4.17
CA ALA A 33 -11.71 42.37 -4.08
C ALA A 33 -11.33 42.87 -2.67
N ASP A 34 -10.03 42.89 -2.38
CA ASP A 34 -9.38 43.68 -1.32
C ASP A 34 -10.11 43.66 0.04
N ARG A 35 -10.21 42.46 0.66
CA ARG A 35 -10.84 42.26 1.98
C ARG A 35 -10.26 43.31 2.96
N PRO A 36 -11.08 44.21 3.54
CA PRO A 36 -10.57 45.36 4.27
C PRO A 36 -9.95 44.93 5.61
N ARG A 37 -8.61 44.83 5.65
CA ARG A 37 -7.79 44.33 6.78
C ARG A 37 -8.43 44.62 8.14
N HIS A 38 -9.04 43.61 8.73
CA HIS A 38 -9.87 43.76 9.91
C HIS A 38 -9.01 44.18 11.12
N THR A 39 -9.19 45.42 11.57
CA THR A 39 -8.26 46.08 12.53
C THR A 39 -8.27 45.51 13.96
N ASN A 40 -8.96 44.39 14.19
CA ASN A 40 -8.99 43.62 15.43
C ASN A 40 -9.16 42.10 15.11
N LYS A 41 -8.30 41.52 14.27
CA LYS A 41 -8.11 40.05 14.32
C LYS A 41 -7.55 39.70 15.71
N ILE A 42 -7.96 38.57 16.26
CA ILE A 42 -7.44 38.14 17.57
C ILE A 42 -5.96 37.77 17.39
N PHE A 43 -5.12 38.04 18.39
CA PHE A 43 -3.72 37.61 18.32
C PHE A 43 -3.69 36.07 18.27
N ASN A 44 -3.09 35.52 17.21
CA ASN A 44 -3.12 34.10 16.86
C ASN A 44 -4.50 33.54 16.48
N GLY A 45 -5.44 34.38 15.99
CA GLY A 45 -6.77 33.96 15.53
C GLY A 45 -6.78 33.14 14.22
N ASP A 46 -5.63 33.07 13.55
CA ASP A 46 -5.23 32.24 12.41
C ASP A 46 -4.41 31.00 12.84
N PHE A 47 -4.08 30.88 14.13
CA PHE A 47 -3.33 29.76 14.72
C PHE A 47 -1.90 29.52 14.20
N GLY A 48 -1.30 30.44 13.45
CA GLY A 48 0.09 30.35 12.97
C GLY A 48 1.18 30.24 14.04
N ASN A 49 0.82 30.33 15.32
CA ASN A 49 1.68 30.05 16.48
C ASN A 49 1.08 28.93 17.37
N GLY A 50 0.29 28.03 16.78
CA GLY A 50 -0.40 26.94 17.47
C GLY A 50 -1.52 27.43 18.39
N LEU A 51 -1.55 26.92 19.63
CA LEU A 51 -2.54 27.30 20.64
C LEU A 51 -2.15 28.53 21.49
N ASP A 52 -0.99 29.16 21.22
CA ASP A 52 -0.49 30.26 22.04
C ASP A 52 -1.49 31.44 22.07
N GLY A 53 -1.79 31.91 23.28
CA GLY A 53 -2.80 32.95 23.52
C GLY A 53 -4.23 32.44 23.77
N PHE A 54 -4.47 31.13 23.73
CA PHE A 54 -5.76 30.53 24.10
C PHE A 54 -5.67 29.68 25.37
N ASN A 55 -6.68 29.78 26.22
CA ASN A 55 -6.95 28.85 27.32
C ASN A 55 -7.91 27.76 26.82
N THR A 56 -7.45 26.50 26.88
CA THR A 56 -8.21 25.32 26.45
C THR A 56 -8.76 24.53 27.65
N SER A 57 -9.75 23.67 27.39
CA SER A 57 -10.29 22.71 28.35
C SER A 57 -10.94 21.56 27.60
N GLY A 58 -10.75 20.32 28.06
CA GLY A 58 -11.12 19.11 27.32
C GLY A 58 -10.08 18.76 26.25
N SER A 59 -10.50 18.00 25.24
CA SER A 59 -9.67 17.58 24.11
C SER A 59 -9.64 18.70 23.05
N VAL A 60 -8.57 19.49 23.06
CA VAL A 60 -8.33 20.61 22.13
C VAL A 60 -6.87 20.58 21.66
N GLU A 61 -6.63 20.78 20.37
CA GLU A 61 -5.35 20.53 19.70
C GLU A 61 -5.20 21.43 18.47
N HIS A 62 -3.97 21.75 18.05
CA HIS A 62 -3.71 22.48 16.79
C HIS A 62 -3.31 21.49 15.70
N ILE A 63 -3.88 21.68 14.49
CA ILE A 63 -3.60 20.88 13.30
C ILE A 63 -3.02 21.83 12.24
N PRO A 64 -1.71 21.77 11.96
CA PRO A 64 -1.09 22.61 10.92
C PRO A 64 -1.49 22.16 9.52
N LEU A 65 -1.38 23.06 8.54
CA LEU A 65 -1.62 22.79 7.10
C LEU A 65 -3.04 22.30 6.75
N ALA A 66 -4.04 22.68 7.54
CA ALA A 66 -5.45 22.60 7.20
C ALA A 66 -6.12 23.93 7.55
N GLY A 67 -7.07 24.40 6.74
CA GLY A 67 -7.69 25.71 6.90
C GLY A 67 -8.83 25.97 5.91
N GLN A 68 -9.41 27.16 5.98
CA GLN A 68 -10.52 27.62 5.15
C GLN A 68 -10.08 28.45 3.95
N ASP A 69 -9.20 29.45 4.14
CA ASP A 69 -8.83 30.41 3.08
C ASP A 69 -7.94 29.79 1.98
N GLY A 70 -7.58 28.50 2.12
CA GLY A 70 -6.90 27.68 1.14
C GLY A 70 -5.59 27.10 1.67
N CYS A 71 -5.01 26.12 0.97
CA CYS A 71 -3.73 25.49 1.33
C CYS A 71 -2.51 26.40 1.07
N GLU A 72 -2.65 27.74 1.13
CA GLU A 72 -1.59 28.72 0.80
C GLU A 72 -0.94 29.39 2.03
N ASP A 73 -1.60 29.40 3.21
CA ASP A 73 -0.98 29.81 4.47
C ASP A 73 -0.67 28.62 5.40
N SER A 74 0.35 28.81 6.24
CA SER A 74 0.98 27.75 7.04
C SER A 74 0.24 27.42 8.34
N ASP A 75 -0.86 28.11 8.61
CA ASP A 75 -1.12 28.59 9.96
C ASP A 75 -2.05 27.63 10.75
N GLY A 76 -2.90 26.87 10.06
CA GLY A 76 -3.59 25.71 10.63
C GLY A 76 -4.88 26.02 11.39
N VAL A 77 -5.47 25.00 12.00
CA VAL A 77 -6.79 25.07 12.67
C VAL A 77 -6.76 24.51 14.08
N ILE A 78 -7.72 24.94 14.91
CA ILE A 78 -7.98 24.28 16.20
C ILE A 78 -8.97 23.14 16.02
N GLN A 79 -8.51 21.92 16.32
CA GLN A 79 -9.36 20.76 16.55
C GLN A 79 -9.96 20.80 17.97
N MET A 80 -11.26 20.55 18.06
CA MET A 80 -11.99 20.34 19.31
C MET A 80 -12.81 19.06 19.25
N ILE A 81 -12.72 18.22 20.28
CA ILE A 81 -13.44 16.93 20.35
C ILE A 81 -14.28 16.87 21.63
N ALA A 82 -15.58 16.55 21.54
CA ALA A 82 -16.44 16.27 22.68
C ALA A 82 -16.76 14.76 22.76
N VAL A 83 -16.61 14.16 23.94
CA VAL A 83 -16.81 12.72 24.20
C VAL A 83 -17.55 12.46 25.54
N PRO A 84 -18.28 11.35 25.69
CA PRO A 84 -18.81 10.90 26.98
C PRO A 84 -17.74 10.87 28.09
N LYS A 85 -18.10 11.31 29.30
CA LYS A 85 -17.13 11.53 30.39
C LYS A 85 -16.53 10.25 30.98
N ASP A 86 -17.15 9.11 30.75
CA ASP A 86 -16.65 7.80 31.20
C ASP A 86 -15.45 7.32 30.35
N GLU A 87 -15.08 8.02 29.27
CA GLU A 87 -14.00 7.66 28.33
C GLU A 87 -12.66 8.39 28.59
N GLN A 88 -12.60 9.39 29.50
CA GLN A 88 -11.46 10.32 29.58
C GLN A 88 -10.47 10.09 30.75
N SER A 89 -10.62 9.03 31.55
CA SER A 89 -9.91 8.87 32.82
C SER A 89 -8.51 8.21 32.77
N GLN A 90 -7.68 8.56 31.78
CA GLN A 90 -6.22 8.31 31.83
C GLN A 90 -5.40 9.51 31.31
N SER A 91 -5.20 10.48 32.19
CA SER A 91 -4.12 11.48 32.14
C SER A 91 -3.80 11.93 33.58
N VAL A 92 -2.54 12.22 33.88
CA VAL A 92 -2.00 12.12 35.25
C VAL A 92 -1.44 13.45 35.78
N HIS A 93 -1.92 13.89 36.95
CA HIS A 93 -1.06 14.27 38.08
C HIS A 93 -1.85 14.34 39.40
N PRO A 94 -1.19 14.14 40.58
CA PRO A 94 -1.87 13.91 41.85
C PRO A 94 -2.03 15.16 42.73
N THR A 95 -3.05 15.15 43.59
CA THR A 95 -3.10 15.89 44.86
C THR A 95 -3.86 15.08 45.90
N ASP A 96 -3.41 15.09 47.16
CA ASP A 96 -4.04 14.35 48.27
C ASP A 96 -5.44 14.87 48.64
N SER A 97 -6.35 13.94 48.95
CA SER A 97 -7.09 13.95 50.23
C SER A 97 -8.01 12.72 50.38
N SER A 98 -8.22 12.30 51.63
CA SER A 98 -9.12 11.21 52.04
C SER A 98 -10.53 11.72 52.38
N ASP A 99 -11.57 10.93 52.10
CA ASP A 99 -12.30 10.12 53.12
C ASP A 99 -13.74 9.70 52.66
N SER A 100 -14.31 8.69 53.34
CA SER A 100 -15.74 8.41 53.57
C SER A 100 -16.72 8.22 52.38
N SER A 101 -16.94 6.95 52.02
CA SER A 101 -18.21 6.18 52.12
C SER A 101 -19.60 6.70 51.67
N GLU A 102 -20.40 5.71 51.23
CA GLU A 102 -21.88 5.58 51.23
C GLU A 102 -22.70 5.75 49.92
N THR A 103 -23.37 4.64 49.63
CA THR A 103 -24.60 4.34 48.87
C THR A 103 -25.52 5.46 48.34
N GLY A 104 -26.05 5.25 47.12
CA GLY A 104 -27.25 5.94 46.63
C GLY A 104 -27.46 5.78 45.11
N GLY A 105 -28.53 5.11 44.68
CA GLY A 105 -28.84 4.90 43.27
C GLY A 105 -29.83 5.92 42.71
N VAL A 106 -29.42 6.68 41.68
CA VAL A 106 -30.26 7.53 40.81
C VAL A 106 -29.71 7.44 39.38
N GLU A 107 -30.56 7.60 38.36
CA GLU A 107 -30.18 7.61 36.95
C GLU A 107 -29.03 8.61 36.66
N LYS A 108 -27.85 8.10 36.28
CA LYS A 108 -26.86 8.93 35.58
C LYS A 108 -27.37 9.20 34.17
N ARG A 109 -27.66 10.46 33.87
CA ARG A 109 -27.57 10.95 32.48
C ARG A 109 -26.11 10.94 32.06
N ASP A 110 -25.83 10.57 30.82
CA ASP A 110 -24.49 10.66 30.23
C ASP A 110 -24.00 12.12 30.28
N THR A 111 -23.15 12.44 31.26
CA THR A 111 -22.43 13.73 31.24
C THR A 111 -21.37 13.66 30.15
N ILE A 112 -21.42 14.60 29.20
CA ILE A 112 -20.41 14.74 28.16
C ILE A 112 -19.32 15.71 28.62
N THR A 113 -18.09 15.39 28.25
CA THR A 113 -16.95 16.30 28.38
C THR A 113 -16.99 17.29 27.23
N SER A 114 -17.47 18.50 27.52
CA SER A 114 -17.51 19.61 26.56
C SER A 114 -16.12 20.23 26.44
N SER A 115 -15.51 20.13 25.26
CA SER A 115 -14.27 20.83 24.98
C SER A 115 -14.53 22.30 24.68
N SER A 116 -13.62 23.17 25.12
CA SER A 116 -13.74 24.62 24.95
C SER A 116 -12.39 25.30 24.74
N VAL A 117 -12.40 26.35 23.92
CA VAL A 117 -11.26 27.25 23.68
C VAL A 117 -11.69 28.69 24.03
N SER A 118 -10.78 29.49 24.59
CA SER A 118 -11.12 30.84 25.06
C SER A 118 -9.92 31.78 25.11
N THR A 119 -10.13 33.09 24.89
CA THR A 119 -9.07 34.10 24.85
C THR A 119 -9.58 35.50 25.23
N ASP A 120 -8.67 36.36 25.70
CA ASP A 120 -8.96 37.70 26.20
C ASP A 120 -8.69 38.78 25.14
N ILE A 121 -9.77 39.33 24.57
CA ILE A 121 -9.71 40.40 23.59
C ILE A 121 -9.54 41.73 24.34
N LYS A 122 -8.42 42.42 24.08
CA LYS A 122 -7.98 43.63 24.77
C LYS A 122 -8.30 44.89 23.94
N SER A 123 -8.10 46.08 24.54
CA SER A 123 -8.28 47.39 23.88
C SER A 123 -9.71 47.67 23.37
N LEU A 124 -10.71 47.04 23.99
CA LEU A 124 -12.12 47.20 23.63
C LEU A 124 -12.66 48.58 24.00
N THR A 125 -13.55 49.12 23.16
CA THR A 125 -14.30 50.35 23.46
C THR A 125 -15.58 49.99 24.24
N VAL A 126 -15.67 50.36 25.51
CA VAL A 126 -16.87 50.10 26.33
C VAL A 126 -18.13 50.69 25.68
N GLY A 127 -19.21 49.92 25.66
CA GLY A 127 -20.49 50.27 25.02
C GLY A 127 -20.51 50.17 23.49
N THR A 128 -19.43 49.69 22.86
CA THR A 128 -19.38 49.45 21.41
C THR A 128 -19.76 48.01 21.07
N ASN A 129 -20.45 47.84 19.95
CA ASN A 129 -20.74 46.53 19.36
C ASN A 129 -19.60 46.06 18.45
N TYR A 130 -19.18 44.82 18.67
CA TYR A 130 -18.21 44.10 17.87
C TYR A 130 -18.93 42.96 17.15
N THR A 131 -18.59 42.72 15.88
CA THR A 131 -18.92 41.46 15.20
C THR A 131 -17.91 40.42 15.65
N VAL A 132 -18.37 39.28 16.14
CA VAL A 132 -17.53 38.10 16.38
C VAL A 132 -17.77 37.15 15.25
N GLU A 133 -16.68 36.67 14.65
CA GLU A 133 -16.68 35.85 13.45
C GLU A 133 -15.69 34.69 13.64
N PHE A 134 -16.03 33.52 13.15
CA PHE A 134 -15.14 32.37 12.97
C PHE A 134 -15.80 31.38 12.01
N PHE A 135 -15.01 30.49 11.41
CA PHE A 135 -15.53 29.42 10.58
C PHE A 135 -15.29 28.06 11.24
N TYR A 136 -16.13 27.07 10.92
CA TYR A 136 -16.00 25.73 11.48
C TYR A 136 -16.32 24.62 10.48
N TYR A 137 -15.62 23.49 10.62
CA TYR A 137 -15.79 22.30 9.80
C TYR A 137 -16.13 21.10 10.70
N VAL A 138 -17.25 20.42 10.46
CA VAL A 138 -17.63 19.22 11.23
C VAL A 138 -16.93 17.99 10.63
N VAL A 139 -15.82 17.57 11.24
CA VAL A 139 -15.02 16.42 10.79
C VAL A 139 -15.75 15.10 11.04
N TYR A 140 -16.36 14.96 12.22
CA TYR A 140 -17.08 13.74 12.62
C TYR A 140 -18.22 14.09 13.58
N SER A 141 -19.41 13.54 13.31
CA SER A 141 -20.61 13.68 14.14
C SER A 141 -21.57 12.55 13.77
N PRO A 142 -21.51 11.36 14.39
CA PRO A 142 -22.14 10.14 13.88
C PRO A 142 -23.67 10.12 13.99
N LYS A 143 -24.24 11.14 14.64
CA LYS A 143 -25.69 11.41 14.69
C LYS A 143 -25.90 12.89 14.39
N ALA A 144 -26.93 13.21 13.60
CA ALA A 144 -27.34 14.59 13.40
C ALA A 144 -28.03 15.14 14.66
N ASN A 145 -28.07 16.48 14.80
CA ASN A 145 -28.87 17.20 15.78
C ASN A 145 -28.54 16.99 17.28
N ILE A 146 -27.42 16.31 17.61
CA ILE A 146 -26.99 16.07 19.00
C ILE A 146 -26.00 17.10 19.55
N CYS A 147 -25.17 17.70 18.69
CA CYS A 147 -24.01 18.54 19.05
C CYS A 147 -24.01 19.87 18.29
N ARG A 148 -23.44 20.92 18.87
CA ARG A 148 -23.24 22.25 18.25
C ARG A 148 -22.11 23.04 18.92
N ILE A 149 -21.63 24.11 18.28
CA ILE A 149 -20.81 25.14 18.95
C ILE A 149 -21.73 26.13 19.69
N GLN A 150 -21.31 26.54 20.89
CA GLN A 150 -21.89 27.66 21.63
C GLN A 150 -20.82 28.74 21.84
N ALA A 151 -21.13 29.98 21.46
CA ALA A 151 -20.22 31.12 21.58
C ALA A 151 -20.65 32.03 22.74
N TYR A 152 -19.68 32.45 23.54
CA TYR A 152 -19.87 33.28 24.74
C TYR A 152 -18.89 34.46 24.75
N TRP A 153 -19.35 35.61 25.25
CA TRP A 153 -18.55 36.80 25.51
C TRP A 153 -18.75 37.22 26.97
N ASP A 154 -17.68 37.36 27.76
CA ASP A 154 -17.77 37.60 29.21
C ASP A 154 -18.68 36.57 29.95
N ASN A 155 -18.76 35.33 29.43
CA ASN A 155 -19.69 34.25 29.81
C ASN A 155 -21.19 34.46 29.46
N LEU A 156 -21.56 35.56 28.81
CA LEU A 156 -22.90 35.72 28.21
C LEU A 156 -22.92 35.05 26.83
N SER A 157 -23.93 34.20 26.53
CA SER A 157 -24.02 33.59 25.20
C SER A 157 -24.36 34.65 24.14
N ILE A 158 -23.53 34.74 23.10
CA ILE A 158 -23.70 35.66 21.96
C ILE A 158 -24.30 34.95 20.74
N GLY A 159 -24.26 33.63 20.71
CA GLY A 159 -24.90 32.81 19.69
C GLY A 159 -24.59 31.32 19.85
N ASN A 160 -25.17 30.51 18.97
CA ASN A 160 -24.90 29.09 18.85
C ASN A 160 -24.84 28.77 17.35
N SER A 161 -24.00 27.83 16.93
CA SER A 161 -24.08 27.31 15.57
C SER A 161 -25.40 26.56 15.35
N SER A 162 -25.72 26.28 14.09
CA SER A 162 -26.61 25.16 13.75
C SER A 162 -26.13 23.88 14.43
N TYR A 163 -27.06 22.98 14.76
CA TYR A 163 -26.65 21.64 15.18
C TYR A 163 -25.95 20.92 14.03
N PHE A 164 -24.96 20.09 14.36
CA PHE A 164 -24.17 19.37 13.39
C PHE A 164 -25.02 18.33 12.63
N PRO A 165 -24.76 18.13 11.32
CA PRO A 165 -25.35 17.04 10.56
C PRO A 165 -24.76 15.69 10.97
N ALA A 166 -25.22 14.61 10.35
CA ALA A 166 -24.59 13.30 10.49
C ALA A 166 -23.37 13.22 9.54
N VAL A 167 -22.18 13.21 10.10
CA VAL A 167 -20.90 13.10 9.38
C VAL A 167 -20.18 11.84 9.86
N LEU A 168 -19.96 10.90 8.94
CA LEU A 168 -19.33 9.59 9.18
C LEU A 168 -18.11 9.34 8.28
N ILE A 169 -17.89 10.23 7.30
CA ILE A 169 -16.78 10.28 6.34
C ILE A 169 -16.53 11.78 6.10
N ILE A 170 -15.28 12.20 5.94
CA ILE A 170 -14.91 13.60 5.62
C ILE A 170 -15.50 13.97 4.24
N GLY A 171 -16.09 15.16 4.12
CA GLY A 171 -16.82 15.56 2.90
C GLY A 171 -17.95 16.59 3.12
N GLY A 172 -17.70 17.63 3.92
CA GLY A 172 -18.55 18.82 4.04
C GLY A 172 -17.84 20.10 3.58
N ASP A 173 -18.51 21.24 3.79
CA ASP A 173 -17.96 22.59 3.57
C ASP A 173 -17.67 23.30 4.91
N TRP A 174 -16.79 24.30 4.87
CA TRP A 174 -16.61 25.25 5.97
C TRP A 174 -17.85 26.11 6.17
N VAL A 175 -18.28 26.29 7.43
CA VAL A 175 -19.49 27.03 7.81
C VAL A 175 -19.14 28.27 8.62
N GLU A 176 -19.59 29.43 8.16
CA GLU A 176 -19.47 30.71 8.88
C GLU A 176 -20.34 30.71 10.15
N PHE A 177 -19.77 31.21 11.25
CA PHE A 177 -20.52 31.70 12.40
C PHE A 177 -20.25 33.20 12.57
N ASN A 178 -21.33 34.00 12.58
CA ASN A 178 -21.27 35.41 12.97
C ASN A 178 -22.21 35.72 14.15
N ALA A 179 -21.78 36.64 15.02
CA ALA A 179 -22.54 37.15 16.15
C ALA A 179 -22.22 38.62 16.44
N THR A 180 -23.00 39.28 17.29
CA THR A 180 -22.70 40.63 17.79
C THR A 180 -22.56 40.62 19.31
N ALA A 181 -21.41 41.10 19.80
CA ALA A 181 -21.10 41.25 21.21
C ALA A 181 -20.95 42.73 21.59
N THR A 182 -21.54 43.16 22.70
CA THR A 182 -21.32 44.52 23.23
C THR A 182 -20.23 44.49 24.29
N ALA A 183 -19.13 45.22 24.09
CA ALA A 183 -18.04 45.27 25.04
C ALA A 183 -18.47 45.99 26.33
N THR A 184 -18.55 45.27 27.45
CA THR A 184 -18.90 45.84 28.77
C THR A 184 -17.69 46.42 29.52
N LYS A 185 -16.48 46.07 29.08
CA LYS A 185 -15.17 46.38 29.67
C LYS A 185 -14.16 46.68 28.56
N THR A 186 -12.97 47.14 28.92
CA THR A 186 -11.84 47.34 27.98
C THR A 186 -11.08 46.06 27.62
N THR A 187 -11.37 44.96 28.33
CA THR A 187 -10.93 43.59 28.02
C THR A 187 -12.10 42.66 28.26
N GLY A 188 -12.37 41.73 27.34
CA GLY A 188 -13.49 40.79 27.42
C GLY A 188 -13.11 39.43 26.85
N THR A 189 -13.56 38.36 27.50
CA THR A 189 -13.18 36.99 27.15
C THR A 189 -14.15 36.40 26.13
N LEU A 190 -13.66 36.01 24.96
CA LEU A 190 -14.39 35.16 24.00
C LEU A 190 -14.17 33.70 24.38
N LYS A 191 -15.23 32.88 24.36
CA LYS A 191 -15.16 31.45 24.61
C LYS A 191 -16.07 30.67 23.65
N LEU A 192 -15.52 29.66 22.98
CA LEU A 192 -16.23 28.72 22.14
C LEU A 192 -16.29 27.35 22.84
N VAL A 193 -17.42 26.66 22.76
CA VAL A 193 -17.66 25.37 23.45
C VAL A 193 -18.39 24.42 22.52
N ILE A 194 -17.90 23.18 22.35
CA ILE A 194 -18.75 22.12 21.76
C ILE A 194 -19.69 21.61 22.86
N ALA A 195 -20.99 21.82 22.66
CA ALA A 195 -22.03 21.31 23.54
C ALA A 195 -22.81 20.21 22.83
N CYS A 196 -22.82 19.02 23.43
CA CYS A 196 -23.56 17.86 22.98
C CYS A 196 -24.59 17.43 24.04
N SER A 197 -25.69 16.83 23.58
CA SER A 197 -26.75 16.25 24.42
C SER A 197 -26.52 14.78 24.74
N THR A 198 -26.04 14.01 23.76
CA THR A 198 -25.55 12.62 23.83
C THR A 198 -24.50 12.41 22.74
N GLY A 199 -23.61 11.42 22.86
CA GLY A 199 -22.64 11.05 21.82
C GLY A 199 -21.37 11.91 21.72
N THR A 200 -20.69 11.79 20.57
CA THR A 200 -19.34 12.31 20.30
C THR A 200 -19.34 13.22 19.07
N ALA A 201 -18.48 14.25 19.02
CA ALA A 201 -18.25 15.05 17.82
C ALA A 201 -16.83 15.64 17.78
N GLN A 202 -16.29 15.83 16.56
CA GLN A 202 -14.97 16.40 16.25
C GLN A 202 -15.17 17.53 15.23
N VAL A 203 -14.59 18.69 15.50
CA VAL A 203 -14.79 19.92 14.73
C VAL A 203 -13.47 20.69 14.63
N TYR A 204 -13.17 21.25 13.46
CA TYR A 204 -12.11 22.24 13.28
C TYR A 204 -12.69 23.65 13.30
N ILE A 205 -11.92 24.63 13.80
CA ILE A 205 -12.28 26.05 13.85
C ILE A 205 -11.15 26.89 13.24
N ASP A 206 -11.52 27.91 12.47
CA ASP A 206 -10.63 28.82 11.72
C ASP A 206 -11.08 30.31 11.80
N ASP A 207 -10.18 31.23 11.41
CA ASP A 207 -10.28 32.70 11.35
C ASP A 207 -11.10 33.36 12.46
N ILE A 208 -10.70 33.18 13.73
CA ILE A 208 -11.41 33.80 14.85
C ILE A 208 -11.10 35.30 14.93
N SER A 209 -12.08 36.13 14.61
CA SER A 209 -11.97 37.59 14.61
C SER A 209 -13.03 38.28 15.50
N ALA A 210 -12.71 39.50 15.96
CA ALA A 210 -13.56 40.30 16.85
C ALA A 210 -13.58 41.76 16.41
N THR A 211 -14.25 42.03 15.30
CA THR A 211 -14.11 43.26 14.53
C THR A 211 -15.05 44.37 15.04
N LYS A 212 -14.57 45.62 15.09
CA LYS A 212 -15.40 46.75 15.55
C LYS A 212 -16.39 47.11 14.45
N LYS A 213 -17.69 46.89 14.69
CA LYS A 213 -18.72 47.04 13.65
C LYS A 213 -18.77 48.48 13.14
N ALA A 214 -18.39 48.67 11.88
CA ALA A 214 -18.43 49.98 11.24
C ALA A 214 -19.88 50.48 11.19
N VAL A 215 -20.09 51.73 11.62
CA VAL A 215 -21.41 52.38 11.48
C VAL A 215 -21.58 52.74 10.01
N ALA A 216 -22.40 51.98 9.29
CA ALA A 216 -22.68 52.21 7.88
C ALA A 216 -23.31 53.60 7.68
N SER A 217 -22.53 54.55 7.14
CA SER A 217 -22.99 55.89 6.82
C SER A 217 -23.96 55.85 5.64
N SER A 218 -25.24 56.10 5.87
CA SER A 218 -26.27 56.06 4.84
C SER A 218 -26.12 57.20 3.82
N SER A 219 -25.57 56.92 2.64
CA SER A 219 -25.57 57.83 1.48
C SER A 219 -26.54 57.33 0.40
N THR A 220 -27.83 57.57 0.61
CA THR A 220 -28.84 57.35 -0.44
C THR A 220 -28.63 58.35 -1.58
N THR A 221 -28.54 57.87 -2.83
CA THR A 221 -28.79 58.68 -4.02
C THR A 221 -29.47 57.81 -5.06
N SER A 222 -30.69 58.16 -5.45
CA SER A 222 -31.53 57.39 -6.37
C SER A 222 -31.59 58.05 -7.74
N SER A 223 -31.53 57.25 -8.81
CA SER A 223 -31.88 57.72 -10.17
C SER A 223 -32.50 56.59 -11.00
N THR A 224 -33.81 56.36 -10.82
CA THR A 224 -34.57 55.32 -11.52
C THR A 224 -35.37 55.92 -12.68
N THR A 225 -35.32 55.33 -13.89
CA THR A 225 -36.30 55.58 -14.98
C THR A 225 -36.30 54.35 -15.90
N VAL A 226 -37.19 53.35 -15.83
CA VAL A 226 -38.68 53.26 -15.77
C VAL A 226 -39.36 53.20 -17.16
N LYS A 227 -39.75 51.99 -17.57
CA LYS A 227 -40.99 51.63 -18.32
C LYS A 227 -41.09 50.11 -18.52
N ALA A 228 -42.24 49.42 -18.53
CA ALA A 228 -43.51 49.56 -17.78
C ALA A 228 -44.41 48.32 -18.05
N THR A 229 -45.25 47.89 -17.07
CA THR A 229 -46.40 46.93 -17.20
C THR A 229 -46.10 45.49 -17.66
N SER A 230 -46.84 44.41 -17.35
CA SER A 230 -48.01 44.11 -16.47
C SER A 230 -48.29 42.58 -16.51
N SER A 231 -48.95 41.88 -15.57
CA SER A 231 -49.33 42.08 -14.14
C SER A 231 -50.03 40.80 -13.60
N THR A 232 -50.36 40.74 -12.28
CA THR A 232 -51.30 39.81 -11.61
C THR A 232 -50.91 38.30 -11.53
N ALA A 233 -51.24 37.52 -10.48
CA ALA A 233 -52.06 37.76 -9.28
C ALA A 233 -51.62 36.98 -8.00
N THR A 234 -52.18 37.43 -6.87
CA THR A 234 -52.35 36.87 -5.49
C THR A 234 -52.80 35.39 -5.38
N SER A 235 -52.70 34.66 -4.24
CA SER A 235 -52.13 34.89 -2.88
C SER A 235 -52.10 33.62 -1.99
N LYS A 236 -51.33 33.65 -0.88
CA LYS A 236 -51.41 32.76 0.33
C LYS A 236 -52.82 32.82 1.01
N PRO A 237 -53.23 31.96 2.00
CA PRO A 237 -52.45 31.51 3.18
C PRO A 237 -52.65 30.02 3.64
N THR A 238 -52.67 29.76 4.96
CA THR A 238 -52.18 28.54 5.65
C THR A 238 -53.21 27.66 6.37
N SER A 239 -52.77 26.41 6.65
CA SER A 239 -52.91 25.61 7.90
C SER A 239 -54.17 24.78 8.27
N THR A 240 -53.88 23.65 8.94
CA THR A 240 -54.68 22.85 9.91
C THR A 240 -55.95 22.10 9.48
N GLY A 241 -55.88 20.75 9.53
CA GLY A 241 -56.47 20.02 10.67
C GLY A 241 -57.77 19.19 10.50
N THR A 242 -57.64 17.87 10.70
CA THR A 242 -58.65 16.92 11.26
C THR A 242 -59.93 16.52 10.48
N SER A 243 -59.88 15.29 9.94
CA SER A 243 -60.86 14.17 10.05
C SER A 243 -62.36 14.32 9.69
N THR A 244 -62.80 13.41 8.79
CA THR A 244 -64.13 12.71 8.73
C THR A 244 -65.42 13.55 8.55
N GLN A 245 -66.43 13.17 7.76
CA GLN A 245 -66.78 11.90 7.09
C GLN A 245 -67.83 12.15 5.97
N ILE A 246 -68.28 11.07 5.28
CA ILE A 246 -69.62 10.94 4.63
C ILE A 246 -69.87 11.76 3.32
N ASN A 247 -70.46 11.22 2.23
CA ASN A 247 -70.72 9.83 1.81
C ASN A 247 -71.19 9.76 0.31
N VAL A 248 -71.23 8.54 -0.28
CA VAL A 248 -71.93 8.07 -1.51
C VAL A 248 -71.65 8.77 -2.87
N ALA A 249 -71.75 8.09 -4.04
CA ALA A 249 -72.01 6.68 -4.37
C ALA A 249 -71.46 6.27 -5.75
N ALA A 250 -70.99 5.01 -5.89
CA ALA A 250 -71.35 4.11 -7.00
C ALA A 250 -70.78 2.68 -6.78
N ASN A 251 -71.66 1.68 -6.86
CA ASN A 251 -71.53 0.24 -7.18
C ASN A 251 -70.12 -0.42 -7.33
N ALA A 252 -69.93 -1.71 -7.04
CA ALA A 252 -70.66 -2.74 -6.27
C ALA A 252 -69.73 -3.98 -6.15
N ALA A 253 -69.85 -4.78 -5.08
CA ALA A 253 -69.05 -6.00 -4.92
C ALA A 253 -69.64 -7.19 -5.72
N PHE A 254 -68.80 -8.17 -6.11
CA PHE A 254 -69.04 -9.59 -5.81
C PHE A 254 -67.79 -10.49 -6.05
N VAL A 255 -67.91 -11.74 -5.61
CA VAL A 255 -66.88 -12.80 -5.57
C VAL A 255 -66.44 -13.28 -6.97
N SER A 256 -65.17 -13.67 -7.07
CA SER A 256 -64.47 -14.12 -8.29
C SER A 256 -64.82 -15.55 -8.76
N VAL A 257 -65.09 -15.71 -10.07
CA VAL A 257 -65.10 -16.99 -10.81
C VAL A 257 -64.53 -16.78 -12.23
N SER A 258 -63.89 -17.80 -12.79
CA SER A 258 -63.08 -17.77 -14.04
C SER A 258 -63.86 -17.95 -15.35
N ALA A 259 -63.32 -17.43 -16.47
CA ALA A 259 -63.39 -18.04 -17.82
C ALA A 259 -62.45 -17.33 -18.85
N THR A 260 -62.17 -17.81 -20.08
CA THR A 260 -61.63 -19.11 -20.58
C THR A 260 -61.38 -19.04 -22.10
N SER A 261 -60.16 -19.35 -22.58
CA SER A 261 -59.85 -19.91 -23.93
C SER A 261 -58.34 -20.16 -24.07
N SER A 262 -57.81 -21.36 -23.79
CA SER A 262 -57.59 -22.50 -24.72
C SER A 262 -56.36 -22.34 -25.64
N SER A 263 -55.42 -23.30 -25.77
CA SER A 263 -55.35 -24.72 -25.35
C SER A 263 -53.89 -25.18 -25.12
N GLY A 264 -53.56 -26.30 -24.45
CA GLY A 264 -54.38 -27.23 -23.65
C GLY A 264 -53.65 -28.55 -23.30
N SER A 265 -54.02 -29.20 -22.18
CA SER A 265 -53.65 -30.58 -21.72
C SER A 265 -52.16 -30.90 -21.46
N SER A 266 -51.74 -31.83 -20.57
CA SER A 266 -52.35 -32.62 -19.46
C SER A 266 -51.22 -33.48 -18.81
N THR A 267 -51.18 -33.95 -17.55
CA THR A 267 -52.18 -34.05 -16.45
C THR A 267 -51.51 -34.17 -15.05
N THR A 268 -52.32 -34.35 -14.01
CA THR A 268 -52.05 -34.70 -12.59
C THR A 268 -51.44 -36.12 -12.38
N SER A 269 -50.86 -36.52 -11.23
CA SER A 269 -51.41 -36.39 -9.85
C SER A 269 -50.43 -36.54 -8.66
N LYS A 270 -50.55 -35.63 -7.66
CA LYS A 270 -50.76 -35.84 -6.19
C LYS A 270 -50.18 -37.13 -5.53
N SER A 271 -49.58 -37.17 -4.32
CA SER A 271 -49.58 -36.28 -3.13
C SER A 271 -48.88 -36.98 -1.93
N THR A 272 -48.66 -36.21 -0.84
CA THR A 272 -48.61 -36.59 0.60
C THR A 272 -47.26 -36.86 1.29
N THR A 273 -47.11 -36.18 2.43
CA THR A 273 -46.00 -36.18 3.40
C THR A 273 -46.05 -37.38 4.36
N VAL A 274 -44.89 -37.93 4.75
CA VAL A 274 -44.68 -38.70 6.00
C VAL A 274 -43.30 -38.35 6.58
N THR A 275 -43.15 -38.38 7.90
CA THR A 275 -41.92 -38.04 8.65
C THR A 275 -41.14 -39.28 9.14
N SER A 276 -39.95 -38.99 9.70
CA SER A 276 -39.26 -39.70 10.81
C SER A 276 -38.54 -41.06 10.59
N SER A 277 -37.28 -41.03 11.04
CA SER A 277 -36.54 -42.01 11.88
C SER A 277 -35.90 -43.31 11.33
N SER A 278 -34.56 -43.33 11.48
CA SER A 278 -33.70 -44.36 12.11
C SER A 278 -33.36 -45.70 11.42
N ALA A 279 -32.03 -45.91 11.28
CA ALA A 279 -31.26 -47.18 11.25
C ALA A 279 -31.55 -48.22 10.12
N GLY A 280 -30.56 -48.96 9.60
CA GLY A 280 -29.09 -48.94 9.84
C GLY A 280 -28.34 -50.08 9.14
N SER A 281 -27.03 -50.18 9.37
CA SER A 281 -26.12 -51.34 9.17
C SER A 281 -25.89 -51.98 7.76
N THR A 282 -24.65 -51.78 7.27
CA THR A 282 -23.68 -52.78 6.74
C THR A 282 -23.82 -53.52 5.38
N SER A 283 -22.81 -53.27 4.52
CA SER A 283 -21.85 -54.21 3.88
C SER A 283 -22.12 -55.00 2.57
N THR A 284 -21.26 -54.69 1.58
CA THR A 284 -20.48 -55.57 0.65
C THR A 284 -21.10 -56.39 -0.51
N ALA A 285 -20.80 -55.93 -1.75
CA ALA A 285 -20.19 -56.67 -2.89
C ALA A 285 -20.98 -57.81 -3.63
N PRO A 286 -20.55 -58.31 -4.84
CA PRO A 286 -19.74 -57.72 -5.93
C PRO A 286 -20.30 -57.90 -7.39
N SER A 287 -19.61 -57.26 -8.35
CA SER A 287 -19.43 -57.46 -9.82
C SER A 287 -20.10 -58.61 -10.63
N ILE A 288 -20.47 -58.35 -11.91
CA ILE A 288 -19.91 -58.98 -13.17
C ILE A 288 -20.63 -58.55 -14.49
N THR A 289 -19.90 -58.61 -15.63
CA THR A 289 -20.21 -58.30 -17.07
C THR A 289 -21.07 -59.38 -17.80
N THR A 290 -21.48 -59.39 -19.10
CA THR A 290 -20.86 -58.99 -20.41
C THR A 290 -21.86 -59.12 -21.63
N VAL A 291 -21.40 -58.90 -22.90
CA VAL A 291 -21.83 -59.50 -24.23
C VAL A 291 -22.60 -58.68 -25.33
N SER A 292 -21.85 -58.05 -26.24
CA SER A 292 -21.73 -58.20 -27.74
C SER A 292 -22.88 -58.32 -28.81
N ARG A 293 -22.88 -57.37 -29.79
CA ARG A 293 -22.88 -57.47 -31.31
C ARG A 293 -24.03 -58.25 -32.07
N PRO A 294 -24.13 -58.30 -33.46
CA PRO A 294 -23.14 -58.03 -34.55
C PRO A 294 -23.58 -57.32 -35.89
N THR A 295 -22.57 -56.85 -36.67
CA THR A 295 -22.52 -56.70 -38.18
C THR A 295 -23.50 -55.72 -38.86
N THR A 296 -23.51 -55.29 -40.15
CA THR A 296 -22.73 -55.32 -41.45
C THR A 296 -23.44 -54.32 -42.43
N THR A 297 -23.03 -53.80 -43.61
CA THR A 297 -21.85 -53.46 -44.50
C THR A 297 -22.47 -52.70 -45.73
N THR A 298 -21.89 -52.06 -46.78
CA THR A 298 -20.58 -51.76 -47.46
C THR A 298 -20.89 -50.61 -48.49
N SER A 299 -20.06 -49.97 -49.35
CA SER A 299 -18.62 -49.92 -49.74
C SER A 299 -18.39 -48.73 -50.72
N ALA A 300 -17.12 -48.30 -50.93
CA ALA A 300 -16.62 -47.25 -51.86
C ALA A 300 -17.04 -45.78 -51.53
N GLY A 301 -16.15 -44.76 -51.49
CA GLY A 301 -14.68 -44.70 -51.68
C GLY A 301 -14.30 -43.53 -52.62
N ALA A 302 -13.18 -42.81 -52.46
CA ALA A 302 -12.08 -42.83 -51.48
C ALA A 302 -11.35 -41.44 -51.53
N GLY A 303 -10.39 -41.07 -50.67
CA GLY A 303 -9.71 -41.81 -49.60
C GLY A 303 -8.77 -40.93 -48.75
N ALA A 304 -8.06 -41.57 -47.80
CA ALA A 304 -7.08 -40.96 -46.88
C ALA A 304 -7.61 -39.98 -45.80
N ALA A 305 -8.66 -40.38 -45.07
CA ALA A 305 -8.78 -40.00 -43.66
C ALA A 305 -7.68 -40.72 -42.84
N ALA A 306 -7.03 -40.18 -41.81
CA ALA A 306 -7.49 -39.40 -40.65
C ALA A 306 -8.31 -40.23 -39.63
N VAL A 307 -7.66 -40.66 -38.54
CA VAL A 307 -8.30 -41.21 -37.33
C VAL A 307 -7.48 -40.77 -36.11
N ALA A 308 -8.14 -40.31 -35.03
CA ALA A 308 -7.51 -39.94 -33.77
C ALA A 308 -7.29 -41.17 -32.85
N ILE A 309 -6.30 -41.10 -31.95
CA ILE A 309 -5.97 -42.18 -31.00
C ILE A 309 -5.86 -41.59 -29.59
N ALA A 310 -6.50 -42.24 -28.61
CA ALA A 310 -6.33 -41.94 -27.19
C ALA A 310 -6.50 -43.23 -26.36
N ALA A 311 -5.39 -43.88 -26.01
CA ALA A 311 -5.27 -44.89 -24.95
C ALA A 311 -3.77 -45.12 -24.67
N ALA A 312 -3.40 -45.47 -23.44
CA ALA A 312 -2.02 -45.73 -23.04
C ALA A 312 -1.91 -47.04 -22.26
N SER A 313 -0.78 -47.75 -22.41
CA SER A 313 -0.23 -48.65 -21.38
C SER A 313 1.21 -49.07 -21.66
N SER A 314 1.93 -49.33 -20.58
CA SER A 314 3.34 -49.74 -20.44
C SER A 314 3.73 -51.09 -21.07
N ALA A 315 5.00 -51.27 -21.45
CA ALA A 315 5.85 -52.39 -20.98
C ALA A 315 7.35 -52.34 -21.41
N ALA A 316 8.16 -53.06 -20.63
CA ALA A 316 9.56 -53.50 -20.77
C ALA A 316 9.86 -54.37 -22.04
N ALA A 317 11.11 -54.73 -22.43
CA ALA A 317 12.47 -54.22 -22.16
C ALA A 317 13.56 -54.99 -23.00
N SER A 318 14.81 -54.51 -22.94
CA SER A 318 16.10 -55.26 -22.92
C SER A 318 16.66 -56.11 -24.10
N SER A 319 17.94 -55.82 -24.41
CA SER A 319 19.10 -56.73 -24.63
C SER A 319 19.51 -57.30 -26.01
N ALA A 320 20.76 -56.97 -26.42
CA ALA A 320 21.80 -57.77 -27.14
C ALA A 320 22.96 -56.80 -27.55
N ALA A 321 24.18 -56.88 -26.99
CA ALA A 321 25.33 -57.71 -27.39
C ALA A 321 25.97 -57.32 -28.76
N ALA A 322 27.30 -57.24 -28.95
CA ALA A 322 28.41 -57.86 -28.20
C ALA A 322 29.78 -57.12 -28.32
N SER A 323 30.71 -57.44 -27.39
CA SER A 323 32.20 -57.44 -27.48
C SER A 323 32.97 -56.18 -27.93
N SER A 324 34.15 -55.83 -27.39
CA SER A 324 34.95 -56.22 -26.19
C SER A 324 36.20 -55.28 -26.16
N ALA A 325 37.21 -55.30 -25.28
CA ALA A 325 37.60 -56.07 -24.09
C ALA A 325 38.54 -55.20 -23.20
N GLY A 326 38.90 -55.63 -21.99
CA GLY A 326 40.10 -55.10 -21.29
C GLY A 326 40.00 -54.89 -19.76
N SER A 327 40.18 -55.99 -19.01
CA SER A 327 40.91 -56.14 -17.71
C SER A 327 40.98 -54.99 -16.68
N SER A 328 40.86 -55.22 -15.36
CA SER A 328 40.73 -56.48 -14.59
C SER A 328 40.16 -56.24 -13.18
N SER A 329 39.75 -57.31 -12.49
CA SER A 329 38.96 -57.28 -11.24
C SER A 329 39.61 -58.05 -10.07
N SER A 330 39.08 -57.85 -8.84
CA SER A 330 38.96 -58.89 -7.79
C SER A 330 38.12 -58.37 -6.61
N SER A 331 37.71 -59.25 -5.70
CA SER A 331 36.52 -59.04 -4.84
C SER A 331 36.54 -59.74 -3.48
N SER A 332 35.86 -59.12 -2.51
CA SER A 332 35.08 -59.74 -1.42
C SER A 332 35.67 -60.84 -0.51
N ALA A 333 35.88 -60.43 0.75
CA ALA A 333 35.42 -61.09 1.99
C ALA A 333 36.17 -62.29 2.63
N ALA A 334 36.02 -62.33 3.96
CA ALA A 334 36.28 -63.41 4.93
C ALA A 334 37.75 -63.79 5.26
N GLY A 335 38.14 -63.54 6.51
CA GLY A 335 39.42 -63.94 7.14
C GLY A 335 39.76 -63.00 8.29
N GLY A 336 39.91 -63.48 9.52
CA GLY A 336 39.95 -62.63 10.72
C GLY A 336 41.19 -62.78 11.61
N VAL A 337 41.21 -61.95 12.66
CA VAL A 337 42.19 -61.89 13.79
C VAL A 337 43.54 -61.23 13.47
N GLY A 338 43.73 -60.00 13.99
CA GLY A 338 45.01 -59.30 14.01
C GLY A 338 44.93 -57.88 14.59
N LEU A 339 45.23 -57.74 15.88
CA LEU A 339 45.40 -56.50 16.67
C LEU A 339 44.21 -55.51 16.77
N THR A 340 43.61 -55.50 17.97
CA THR A 340 43.38 -54.32 18.85
C THR A 340 43.49 -52.91 18.26
N THR A 341 42.54 -51.97 18.46
CA THR A 341 41.20 -52.01 19.09
C THR A 341 40.39 -50.83 18.53
N VAL A 342 39.07 -50.96 18.37
CA VAL A 342 38.20 -49.95 17.75
C VAL A 342 37.04 -49.58 18.68
N VAL A 343 36.56 -48.32 18.61
CA VAL A 343 35.37 -47.78 19.32
C VAL A 343 35.57 -47.63 20.84
N GLY A 344 35.06 -46.61 21.54
CA GLY A 344 34.33 -45.40 21.14
C GLY A 344 33.01 -45.20 21.90
N ALA A 345 32.49 -43.96 21.87
CA ALA A 345 31.18 -43.54 22.38
C ALA A 345 30.95 -43.64 23.93
N VAL A 346 29.68 -43.42 24.30
CA VAL A 346 28.98 -43.55 25.61
C VAL A 346 29.27 -42.53 26.75
N SER A 347 28.28 -41.64 26.91
CA SER A 347 27.58 -41.27 28.17
C SER A 347 28.24 -40.50 29.33
N SER A 348 27.58 -39.36 29.64
CA SER A 348 27.11 -38.91 30.97
C SER A 348 28.06 -38.70 32.17
N ALA A 349 28.14 -37.43 32.58
CA ALA A 349 27.86 -36.90 33.91
C ALA A 349 28.33 -37.64 35.19
N ALA A 350 29.19 -36.96 35.96
CA ALA A 350 29.21 -36.98 37.43
C ALA A 350 29.69 -35.61 37.96
N GLY A 351 29.03 -35.05 38.99
CA GLY A 351 29.48 -33.84 39.70
C GLY A 351 30.45 -34.17 40.84
N GLY A 352 31.07 -33.17 41.50
CA GLY A 352 32.07 -33.49 42.55
C GLY A 352 32.65 -32.42 43.49
N VAL A 353 32.52 -31.11 43.22
CA VAL A 353 32.76 -30.00 44.19
C VAL A 353 34.19 -29.80 44.77
N SER A 354 34.56 -28.51 44.92
CA SER A 354 35.76 -27.97 45.62
C SER A 354 37.12 -28.13 44.87
N SER A 355 38.10 -27.24 45.03
CA SER A 355 38.25 -26.17 46.05
C SER A 355 38.80 -24.84 45.46
N ALA A 356 38.83 -23.79 46.29
CA ALA A 356 38.89 -22.38 45.89
C ALA A 356 40.26 -21.84 45.42
N ALA A 357 40.22 -20.75 44.64
CA ALA A 357 41.26 -19.71 44.59
C ALA A 357 40.59 -18.34 44.33
N THR A 358 41.05 -17.28 45.00
CA THR A 358 40.46 -15.93 44.90
C THR A 358 41.54 -14.84 44.76
N SER A 359 41.23 -13.80 43.99
CA SER A 359 41.80 -12.42 44.03
C SER A 359 43.30 -12.12 43.78
N VAL A 360 43.52 -11.33 42.73
CA VAL A 360 44.21 -10.00 42.70
C VAL A 360 45.69 -9.85 43.13
N ALA A 361 46.54 -9.40 42.18
CA ALA A 361 47.46 -8.23 42.23
C ALA A 361 48.52 -8.28 41.09
N GLY A 362 49.03 -7.19 40.50
CA GLY A 362 48.63 -5.77 40.55
C GLY A 362 49.71 -4.78 40.03
N ALA A 363 49.28 -3.65 39.42
CA ALA A 363 50.06 -2.43 39.08
C ALA A 363 51.18 -2.55 37.97
N VAL A 364 51.74 -1.48 37.37
CA VAL A 364 51.78 -0.04 37.73
C VAL A 364 51.81 0.91 36.50
N SER A 365 51.29 2.15 36.64
CA SER A 365 51.61 3.43 35.92
C SER A 365 51.38 3.56 34.39
N SER A 366 51.02 4.72 33.79
CA SER A 366 50.57 6.06 34.26
C SER A 366 49.98 6.84 33.05
N ALA A 367 48.78 7.45 33.06
CA ALA A 367 48.40 8.78 33.61
C ALA A 367 49.17 9.98 32.97
N ALA A 368 48.60 11.13 32.56
CA ALA A 368 47.22 11.70 32.48
C ALA A 368 47.23 12.92 31.48
N GLY A 369 46.17 13.65 31.09
CA GLY A 369 44.70 13.60 31.28
C GLY A 369 44.01 14.97 31.01
N VAL A 370 42.68 15.07 31.23
CA VAL A 370 41.88 16.28 31.59
C VAL A 370 41.28 17.23 30.49
N ALA A 371 39.92 17.22 30.43
CA ALA A 371 38.93 18.32 30.25
C ALA A 371 38.48 18.94 28.88
N SER A 372 37.14 18.97 28.69
CA SER A 372 36.22 20.09 28.29
C SER A 372 36.45 20.94 27.01
N SER A 373 35.43 21.48 26.30
CA SER A 373 33.96 21.28 26.27
C SER A 373 33.28 22.21 25.22
N ALA A 374 32.11 21.81 24.71
CA ALA A 374 30.97 22.65 24.29
C ALA A 374 31.01 23.59 23.04
N ALA A 375 29.79 23.78 22.50
CA ALA A 375 29.24 24.98 21.86
C ALA A 375 29.65 25.43 20.42
N ALA A 376 28.86 24.97 19.44
CA ALA A 376 27.85 25.79 18.71
C ALA A 376 28.23 26.96 17.75
N SER A 377 27.19 27.33 16.98
CA SER A 377 26.92 28.60 16.28
C SER A 377 27.43 28.83 14.85
N ALA A 378 26.45 29.22 14.03
CA ALA A 378 26.49 29.63 12.63
C ALA A 378 27.13 31.01 12.40
N ALA A 379 27.39 31.35 11.13
CA ALA A 379 27.10 32.68 10.58
C ALA A 379 27.06 32.65 9.04
N ALA A 380 26.30 33.58 8.45
CA ALA A 380 26.08 33.71 7.01
C ALA A 380 27.02 34.75 6.33
N SER A 381 27.00 34.72 5.00
CA SER A 381 27.09 35.86 4.06
C SER A 381 28.20 36.93 4.16
N ALA A 382 28.91 37.13 3.04
CA ALA A 382 29.15 38.46 2.44
C ALA A 382 29.65 38.31 0.98
N ALA A 383 29.60 39.37 0.18
CA ALA A 383 29.96 39.36 -1.25
C ALA A 383 30.91 40.50 -1.65
N GLY A 384 31.57 40.34 -2.81
CA GLY A 384 32.38 41.37 -3.49
C GLY A 384 33.90 41.25 -3.30
N ALA A 385 34.75 41.84 -4.15
CA ALA A 385 34.49 42.45 -5.46
C ALA A 385 35.80 42.64 -6.28
N VAL A 386 35.68 42.56 -7.62
CA VAL A 386 36.44 43.28 -8.67
C VAL A 386 37.95 43.56 -8.50
N SER A 387 38.77 43.06 -9.44
CA SER A 387 39.75 43.89 -10.20
C SER A 387 40.40 43.11 -11.36
N SER A 388 41.10 43.80 -12.26
CA SER A 388 41.40 43.33 -13.62
C SER A 388 42.77 43.77 -14.17
N ALA A 389 43.33 42.96 -15.09
CA ALA A 389 44.30 43.38 -16.11
C ALA A 389 44.17 42.44 -17.33
N ALA A 390 44.06 42.80 -18.63
CA ALA A 390 44.20 44.03 -19.44
C ALA A 390 45.40 43.99 -20.41
N SER A 391 45.12 43.76 -21.69
CA SER A 391 45.95 44.06 -22.89
C SER A 391 45.13 43.72 -24.16
N SER A 392 45.21 44.43 -25.29
CA SER A 392 45.74 45.78 -25.57
C SER A 392 45.16 46.31 -26.90
N VAL A 393 45.02 47.63 -27.02
CA VAL A 393 44.28 48.40 -28.05
C VAL A 393 44.79 48.22 -29.50
N ALA A 394 43.86 48.22 -30.47
CA ALA A 394 44.07 48.75 -31.83
C ALA A 394 42.76 49.35 -32.41
N SER A 395 42.83 50.50 -33.08
CA SER A 395 41.71 51.17 -33.78
C SER A 395 41.51 50.61 -35.20
N GLY A 396 40.38 50.76 -35.91
CA GLY A 396 39.11 51.46 -35.63
C GLY A 396 38.68 52.30 -36.84
N LEU A 397 37.39 52.28 -37.24
CA LEU A 397 36.80 53.15 -38.29
C LEU A 397 35.26 53.09 -38.28
N THR A 398 34.59 54.18 -38.67
CA THR A 398 33.12 54.29 -38.73
C THR A 398 32.62 54.32 -40.18
N ALA A 399 31.60 53.52 -40.50
CA ALA A 399 30.80 53.68 -41.72
C ALA A 399 29.35 53.22 -41.47
N SER A 400 28.38 54.03 -41.87
CA SER A 400 26.96 53.66 -41.87
C SER A 400 26.60 52.95 -43.19
N GLY A 401 25.86 51.85 -43.13
CA GLY A 401 25.34 51.15 -44.29
C GLY A 401 24.07 50.37 -43.92
N SER A 402 22.99 50.62 -44.66
CA SER A 402 21.67 50.01 -44.41
C SER A 402 21.42 48.79 -45.30
N SER A 403 20.37 48.03 -44.93
CA SER A 403 19.54 47.13 -45.78
C SER A 403 19.91 45.63 -45.88
N SER A 404 18.93 44.89 -46.44
CA SER A 404 18.87 43.44 -46.69
C SER A 404 18.78 42.52 -45.46
N SER A 405 17.55 42.15 -45.14
CA SER A 405 17.20 40.91 -44.43
C SER A 405 17.58 39.68 -45.28
N ALA A 406 18.28 38.70 -44.69
CA ALA A 406 18.51 37.39 -45.29
C ALA A 406 17.94 36.30 -44.38
N ALA A 407 16.86 35.66 -44.81
CA ALA A 407 16.32 34.50 -44.12
C ALA A 407 17.24 33.29 -44.37
N SER A 408 17.95 32.83 -43.35
CA SER A 408 18.81 31.65 -43.44
C SER A 408 17.96 30.38 -43.43
N SER A 409 17.67 29.85 -44.61
CA SER A 409 16.99 28.56 -44.76
C SER A 409 17.91 27.41 -44.32
N SER A 410 17.84 27.04 -43.04
CA SER A 410 18.51 25.86 -42.50
C SER A 410 17.85 24.59 -43.03
N THR A 411 18.41 24.02 -44.11
CA THR A 411 18.02 22.71 -44.60
C THR A 411 18.26 21.65 -43.53
N SER A 412 17.19 21.06 -43.02
CA SER A 412 17.22 20.01 -42.00
C SER A 412 17.78 18.71 -42.59
N SER A 413 19.09 18.52 -42.50
CA SER A 413 19.72 17.22 -42.74
C SER A 413 19.38 16.28 -41.59
N SER A 414 18.56 15.26 -41.85
CA SER A 414 18.27 14.18 -40.90
C SER A 414 19.55 13.41 -40.58
N SER A 415 20.15 13.67 -39.43
CA SER A 415 21.20 12.83 -38.87
C SER A 415 20.57 11.54 -38.34
N ASN A 416 20.66 10.45 -39.11
CA ASN A 416 20.34 9.12 -38.58
C ASN A 416 21.15 8.87 -37.30
N ALA A 417 20.56 8.17 -36.32
CA ALA A 417 21.20 7.73 -35.09
C ALA A 417 22.28 6.63 -35.29
N GLY A 418 22.96 6.62 -36.44
CA GLY A 418 24.01 5.66 -36.79
C GLY A 418 25.19 5.79 -35.84
N ASP A 419 25.48 4.71 -35.10
CA ASP A 419 26.47 4.67 -34.01
C ASP A 419 26.26 5.73 -32.91
N ALA A 420 25.04 6.24 -32.76
CA ALA A 420 24.68 7.10 -31.64
C ALA A 420 24.69 6.35 -30.31
N THR A 421 24.95 7.09 -29.23
CA THR A 421 24.74 6.65 -27.85
C THR A 421 23.60 7.48 -27.24
N VAL A 422 22.71 6.84 -26.49
CA VAL A 422 21.57 7.51 -25.83
C VAL A 422 21.44 6.98 -24.42
N ASP A 423 21.54 7.85 -23.43
CA ASP A 423 21.37 7.47 -22.01
C ASP A 423 19.91 7.07 -21.76
N SER A 424 19.64 6.00 -21.01
CA SER A 424 18.30 5.42 -20.87
C SER A 424 17.40 6.15 -19.87
N THR A 425 17.81 7.33 -19.39
CA THR A 425 17.04 8.14 -18.44
C THR A 425 15.72 8.57 -19.06
N VAL A 426 14.62 8.47 -18.31
CA VAL A 426 13.30 8.94 -18.75
C VAL A 426 13.12 10.40 -18.35
N LEU A 427 12.82 11.29 -19.30
CA LEU A 427 12.48 12.68 -19.02
C LEU A 427 10.97 12.80 -18.77
N ILE A 428 10.57 13.16 -17.55
CA ILE A 428 9.19 13.46 -17.19
C ILE A 428 8.98 14.98 -17.21
N ILE A 429 7.96 15.46 -17.93
CA ILE A 429 7.59 16.88 -17.96
C ILE A 429 6.12 17.06 -17.57
N ALA A 430 5.89 17.90 -16.56
CA ALA A 430 4.55 18.20 -16.00
C ALA A 430 4.45 19.68 -15.58
N ALA A 431 3.23 20.13 -15.25
CA ALA A 431 3.00 21.50 -14.78
C ALA A 431 3.54 21.71 -13.35
N ASP A 432 3.40 20.70 -12.49
CA ASP A 432 3.63 20.70 -11.04
C ASP A 432 4.24 19.37 -10.54
N SER A 433 4.72 19.35 -9.29
CA SER A 433 5.38 18.21 -8.64
C SER A 433 4.48 16.98 -8.50
N ASP A 434 3.20 17.17 -8.27
CA ASP A 434 2.30 16.14 -7.80
C ASP A 434 1.81 15.33 -9.00
N THR A 435 1.42 16.05 -10.06
CA THR A 435 1.23 15.53 -11.41
C THR A 435 2.48 14.77 -11.89
N ALA A 436 3.69 15.34 -11.73
CA ALA A 436 4.93 14.63 -12.10
C ALA A 436 5.15 13.33 -11.31
N SER A 437 4.83 13.32 -10.01
CA SER A 437 5.00 12.15 -9.15
C SER A 437 4.16 10.96 -9.63
N THR A 438 2.93 11.21 -10.11
CA THR A 438 2.05 10.13 -10.59
C THR A 438 2.63 9.38 -11.80
N ALA A 439 3.42 10.04 -12.65
CA ALA A 439 4.15 9.40 -13.74
C ALA A 439 5.38 8.62 -13.26
N SER A 440 6.05 9.10 -12.21
CA SER A 440 7.33 8.54 -11.76
C SER A 440 7.19 7.23 -10.96
N LEU A 441 6.05 7.00 -10.30
CA LEU A 441 5.81 5.81 -9.47
C LEU A 441 6.06 4.49 -10.22
N GLY A 442 5.61 4.39 -11.47
CA GLY A 442 5.83 3.21 -12.31
C GLY A 442 7.29 2.99 -12.73
N LEU A 443 8.12 4.04 -12.74
CA LEU A 443 9.56 3.93 -13.02
C LEU A 443 10.33 3.61 -11.74
N LEU A 444 9.94 4.23 -10.62
CA LEU A 444 10.47 3.98 -9.29
C LEU A 444 10.28 2.51 -8.86
N SER A 445 9.18 1.87 -9.24
CA SER A 445 8.90 0.47 -8.92
C SER A 445 9.85 -0.50 -9.64
N TYR A 446 10.09 -0.29 -10.94
CA TYR A 446 11.06 -1.06 -11.74
C TYR A 446 12.53 -0.74 -11.38
N GLY A 447 12.81 0.45 -10.84
CA GLY A 447 14.17 0.97 -10.67
C GLY A 447 14.73 1.63 -11.94
N ILE A 448 13.87 2.13 -12.82
CA ILE A 448 14.26 2.83 -14.06
C ILE A 448 14.66 4.29 -13.72
N PRO A 449 15.87 4.76 -14.06
CA PRO A 449 16.27 6.15 -13.82
C PRO A 449 15.41 7.16 -14.58
N TYR A 450 15.01 8.25 -13.92
CA TYR A 450 14.22 9.33 -14.50
C TYR A 450 14.67 10.71 -13.99
N GLU A 451 14.31 11.76 -14.74
CA GLU A 451 14.46 13.16 -14.37
C GLU A 451 13.09 13.85 -14.47
N ILE A 452 12.74 14.68 -13.48
CA ILE A 452 11.48 15.44 -13.46
C ILE A 452 11.77 16.91 -13.77
N VAL A 453 11.05 17.48 -14.74
CA VAL A 453 11.10 18.89 -15.10
C VAL A 453 9.72 19.53 -14.95
N ILE A 454 9.61 20.44 -13.99
CA ILE A 454 8.36 21.15 -13.64
C ILE A 454 8.25 22.44 -14.45
N ARG A 455 7.08 22.67 -15.06
CA ARG A 455 6.88 23.67 -16.13
C ARG A 455 5.65 24.56 -15.95
N GLY A 456 5.45 25.10 -14.75
CA GLY A 456 4.40 26.11 -14.49
C GLY A 456 4.64 27.50 -15.12
N SER A 457 5.84 27.81 -15.63
CA SER A 457 6.11 29.07 -16.35
C SER A 457 7.32 28.98 -17.29
N ALA A 458 7.70 30.10 -17.93
CA ALA A 458 8.66 30.14 -19.03
C ALA A 458 10.13 29.97 -18.58
N GLY A 459 10.73 28.85 -18.98
CA GLY A 459 12.16 28.57 -18.90
C GLY A 459 12.62 27.68 -20.06
N PRO A 460 13.92 27.39 -20.21
CA PRO A 460 14.41 26.43 -21.20
C PRO A 460 13.99 24.99 -20.85
N LEU A 461 14.12 24.08 -21.82
CA LEU A 461 14.17 22.64 -21.55
C LEU A 461 15.57 22.27 -21.01
N PRO A 462 15.75 21.11 -20.34
CA PRO A 462 17.08 20.57 -20.11
C PRO A 462 17.80 20.29 -21.45
N SER A 463 19.13 20.11 -21.40
CA SER A 463 19.89 19.74 -22.61
C SER A 463 19.51 18.32 -23.02
N LEU A 464 18.67 18.19 -24.05
CA LEU A 464 18.17 16.89 -24.53
C LEU A 464 19.29 15.99 -25.05
N ASN A 465 20.34 16.61 -25.61
CA ASN A 465 21.54 15.95 -26.11
C ASN A 465 22.80 16.73 -25.70
N SER A 466 23.95 16.05 -25.76
CA SER A 466 25.28 16.62 -25.46
C SER A 466 26.18 16.74 -26.71
N SER A 467 25.82 16.05 -27.80
CA SER A 467 26.42 16.19 -29.14
C SER A 467 25.40 15.74 -30.20
N SER A 468 25.77 15.72 -31.48
CA SER A 468 24.94 15.11 -32.54
C SER A 468 24.85 13.57 -32.47
N THR A 469 25.60 12.92 -31.57
CA THR A 469 25.64 11.46 -31.41
C THR A 469 25.54 10.99 -29.95
N GLN A 470 25.29 11.90 -29.00
CA GLN A 470 25.03 11.60 -27.59
C GLN A 470 23.70 12.24 -27.16
N GLY A 471 22.66 11.43 -27.03
CA GLY A 471 21.38 11.80 -26.43
C GLY A 471 21.40 11.58 -24.91
N ASN A 472 20.71 12.43 -24.15
CA ASN A 472 20.74 12.39 -22.68
C ASN A 472 19.50 11.69 -22.07
N TYR A 473 18.48 11.37 -22.89
CA TYR A 473 17.23 10.73 -22.46
C TYR A 473 16.74 9.67 -23.45
N GLY A 474 16.34 8.50 -22.95
CA GLY A 474 15.93 7.35 -23.75
C GLY A 474 14.42 7.27 -24.00
N SER A 475 13.63 8.02 -23.24
CA SER A 475 12.18 8.15 -23.37
C SER A 475 11.71 9.48 -22.77
N ILE A 476 10.57 9.99 -23.22
CA ILE A 476 9.94 11.20 -22.68
C ILE A 476 8.53 10.84 -22.20
N ILE A 477 8.11 11.33 -21.03
CA ILE A 477 6.72 11.31 -20.57
C ILE A 477 6.23 12.75 -20.43
N ILE A 478 5.09 13.07 -21.04
CA ILE A 478 4.36 14.32 -20.84
C ILE A 478 3.09 14.02 -20.04
N MET A 479 2.82 14.82 -19.01
CA MET A 479 1.55 14.82 -18.29
C MET A 479 0.62 15.93 -18.77
N SER A 480 -0.62 15.58 -19.11
CA SER A 480 -1.76 16.49 -19.34
C SER A 480 -1.49 17.65 -20.29
N SER A 481 -0.75 17.40 -21.39
CA SER A 481 -0.24 18.42 -22.32
C SER A 481 0.56 19.57 -21.68
N ILE A 482 0.88 19.47 -20.39
CA ILE A 482 1.35 20.56 -19.52
C ILE A 482 0.40 21.77 -19.68
N ALA A 483 -0.91 21.49 -19.63
CA ALA A 483 -1.95 22.46 -19.91
C ALA A 483 -2.10 23.50 -18.78
N VAL A 484 -2.03 24.77 -19.13
CA VAL A 484 -2.26 25.93 -18.26
C VAL A 484 -3.45 26.74 -18.76
N SER A 485 -4.23 27.28 -17.82
CA SER A 485 -5.39 28.11 -18.13
C SER A 485 -4.95 29.54 -18.47
N SER A 486 -5.59 30.15 -19.47
CA SER A 486 -5.35 31.52 -19.91
C SER A 486 -6.66 32.22 -20.26
N SER A 487 -6.63 33.54 -20.44
CA SER A 487 -7.78 34.32 -20.96
C SER A 487 -8.24 33.89 -22.37
N SER A 488 -7.43 33.10 -23.08
CA SER A 488 -7.71 32.50 -24.38
C SER A 488 -8.21 31.05 -24.30
N GLY A 489 -8.36 30.48 -23.09
CA GLY A 489 -8.63 29.06 -22.86
C GLY A 489 -7.39 28.30 -22.39
N TRP A 490 -7.45 26.97 -22.44
CA TRP A 490 -6.32 26.10 -22.08
C TRP A 490 -5.29 25.99 -23.22
N GLY A 491 -4.00 25.98 -22.89
CA GLY A 491 -2.90 25.77 -23.82
C GLY A 491 -1.67 25.20 -23.11
N SER A 492 -0.69 24.67 -23.85
CA SER A 492 0.52 24.09 -23.25
C SER A 492 1.45 25.18 -22.68
N ALA A 493 2.11 24.90 -21.55
CA ALA A 493 3.16 25.75 -20.99
C ALA A 493 4.54 25.57 -21.65
N LEU A 494 4.65 24.67 -22.64
CA LEU A 494 5.77 24.61 -23.58
C LEU A 494 5.46 25.43 -24.83
N THR A 495 6.43 26.22 -25.30
CA THR A 495 6.31 26.97 -26.55
C THR A 495 6.42 26.05 -27.78
N ASP A 496 5.97 26.52 -28.94
CA ASP A 496 6.09 25.78 -30.22
C ASP A 496 7.55 25.38 -30.53
N ASP A 497 8.52 26.23 -30.20
CA ASP A 497 9.95 25.93 -30.32
C ASP A 497 10.39 24.77 -29.40
N GLN A 498 9.80 24.68 -28.21
CA GLN A 498 10.11 23.63 -27.23
C GLN A 498 9.45 22.30 -27.61
N TRP A 499 8.22 22.32 -28.13
CA TRP A 499 7.61 21.17 -28.78
C TRP A 499 8.44 20.71 -29.99
N THR A 500 8.87 21.64 -30.84
CA THR A 500 9.73 21.37 -32.00
C THR A 500 11.07 20.76 -31.58
N ALA A 501 11.67 21.22 -30.46
CA ALA A 501 12.90 20.65 -29.91
C ALA A 501 12.71 19.20 -29.44
N LEU A 502 11.63 18.90 -28.70
CA LEU A 502 11.29 17.53 -28.28
C LEU A 502 11.05 16.62 -29.50
N TYR A 503 10.26 17.08 -30.47
CA TYR A 503 9.98 16.35 -31.71
C TYR A 503 11.22 16.11 -32.57
N THR A 504 12.15 17.07 -32.64
CA THR A 504 13.45 16.92 -33.33
C THR A 504 14.35 15.94 -32.59
N TYR A 505 14.32 15.93 -31.26
CA TYR A 505 15.06 14.98 -30.46
C TYR A 505 14.56 13.53 -30.66
N GLN A 506 13.24 13.33 -30.73
CA GLN A 506 12.64 12.03 -31.06
C GLN A 506 13.20 11.44 -32.36
N THR A 507 13.22 12.22 -33.45
CA THR A 507 13.69 11.72 -34.77
C THR A 507 15.20 11.65 -34.90
N SER A 508 15.95 12.47 -34.16
CA SER A 508 17.43 12.45 -34.19
C SER A 508 18.04 11.29 -33.40
N PHE A 509 17.34 10.80 -32.36
CA PHE A 509 17.83 9.78 -31.43
C PHE A 509 16.91 8.56 -31.29
N ASN A 510 15.88 8.45 -32.13
CA ASN A 510 14.88 7.35 -32.14
C ASN A 510 14.13 7.17 -30.79
N VAL A 511 13.85 8.28 -30.11
CA VAL A 511 13.27 8.32 -28.76
C VAL A 511 11.74 8.35 -28.79
N ARG A 512 11.12 7.47 -27.99
CA ARG A 512 9.66 7.34 -27.84
C ARG A 512 9.11 8.35 -26.83
N MET A 513 7.90 8.85 -27.07
CA MET A 513 7.18 9.77 -26.17
C MET A 513 5.88 9.13 -25.64
N VAL A 514 5.63 9.22 -24.35
CA VAL A 514 4.35 8.86 -23.71
C VAL A 514 3.61 10.13 -23.35
N ARG A 515 2.29 10.10 -23.51
CA ARG A 515 1.36 11.20 -23.21
C ARG A 515 0.27 10.66 -22.27
N LEU A 516 0.21 11.18 -21.04
CA LEU A 516 -0.67 10.69 -19.98
C LEU A 516 -1.73 11.74 -19.61
N ASN A 517 -2.95 11.31 -19.27
CA ASN A 517 -4.09 12.18 -18.92
C ASN A 517 -4.34 13.29 -19.96
N GLU A 518 -4.40 12.90 -21.24
CA GLU A 518 -4.62 13.83 -22.36
C GLU A 518 -6.10 13.96 -22.74
N TYR A 519 -6.44 15.11 -23.33
CA TYR A 519 -7.72 15.29 -24.01
C TYR A 519 -7.63 14.78 -25.46
N PRO A 520 -8.62 14.05 -25.99
CA PRO A 520 -8.60 13.58 -27.38
C PRO A 520 -8.57 14.74 -28.39
N GLY A 521 -7.65 14.67 -29.35
CA GLY A 521 -7.34 15.77 -30.26
C GLY A 521 -6.68 15.32 -31.56
N SER A 522 -6.55 16.26 -32.50
CA SER A 522 -6.02 16.02 -33.85
C SER A 522 -4.53 15.68 -33.83
N GLU A 523 -3.79 16.23 -32.87
CA GLU A 523 -2.41 15.93 -32.48
C GLU A 523 -2.21 14.47 -32.00
N PHE A 524 -3.30 13.78 -31.65
CA PHE A 524 -3.35 12.36 -31.32
C PHE A 524 -4.14 11.55 -32.35
N GLY A 525 -4.52 12.14 -33.50
CA GLY A 525 -5.30 11.50 -34.55
C GLY A 525 -6.73 11.11 -34.12
N THR A 526 -7.31 11.80 -33.14
CA THR A 526 -8.60 11.47 -32.51
C THR A 526 -9.55 12.66 -32.37
N THR A 527 -10.80 12.36 -32.03
CA THR A 527 -11.82 13.31 -31.57
C THR A 527 -12.51 12.75 -30.31
N PRO A 528 -12.95 13.58 -29.36
CA PRO A 528 -13.82 13.13 -28.27
C PRO A 528 -15.20 12.70 -28.81
N VAL A 529 -15.83 11.74 -28.12
CA VAL A 529 -17.18 11.22 -28.40
C VAL A 529 -18.25 11.91 -27.53
N GLY A 530 -17.83 12.48 -26.39
CA GLY A 530 -18.69 13.18 -25.44
C GLY A 530 -17.89 14.07 -24.49
N PRO A 531 -18.52 14.68 -23.47
CA PRO A 531 -17.88 15.64 -22.56
C PRO A 531 -16.85 15.01 -21.60
N GLY A 532 -16.86 13.69 -21.45
CA GLY A 532 -16.02 12.92 -20.52
C GLY A 532 -16.84 12.01 -19.61
N CYS A 533 -16.15 11.15 -18.87
CA CYS A 533 -16.68 10.32 -17.78
C CYS A 533 -15.55 10.10 -16.75
N CYS A 534 -15.77 9.72 -15.51
CA CYS A 534 -17.04 9.66 -14.80
C CYS A 534 -16.95 10.51 -13.53
N ASP A 535 -18.09 10.98 -13.05
CA ASP A 535 -18.28 11.85 -11.88
C ASP A 535 -18.03 11.15 -10.52
N GLY A 536 -17.23 10.08 -10.50
CA GLY A 536 -17.01 9.22 -9.34
C GLY A 536 -18.18 8.29 -9.00
N LEU A 537 -19.34 8.40 -9.67
CA LEU A 537 -20.53 7.56 -9.42
C LEU A 537 -20.80 6.53 -10.52
N LEU A 538 -20.33 6.78 -11.74
CA LEU A 538 -20.35 5.81 -12.85
C LEU A 538 -18.99 5.11 -13.01
N ASP A 539 -19.01 3.85 -13.43
CA ASP A 539 -17.83 3.09 -13.87
C ASP A 539 -17.93 2.79 -15.37
N GLN A 540 -16.79 2.83 -16.06
CA GLN A 540 -16.66 2.44 -17.47
C GLN A 540 -15.42 1.56 -17.63
N THR A 541 -15.57 0.26 -17.80
CA THR A 541 -14.41 -0.64 -17.83
C THR A 541 -13.41 -0.27 -18.95
N ILE A 542 -12.11 -0.25 -18.65
CA ILE A 542 -11.03 -0.05 -19.63
C ILE A 542 -10.29 -1.39 -19.87
N SER A 543 -9.89 -1.65 -21.11
CA SER A 543 -9.17 -2.88 -21.50
C SER A 543 -8.24 -2.67 -22.68
N PHE A 544 -7.13 -3.41 -22.73
CA PHE A 544 -6.23 -3.44 -23.88
C PHE A 544 -6.89 -4.17 -25.07
N THR A 545 -6.88 -3.55 -26.24
CA THR A 545 -7.33 -4.15 -27.52
C THR A 545 -6.18 -4.55 -28.43
N ASP A 546 -4.98 -4.04 -28.20
CA ASP A 546 -3.74 -4.53 -28.80
C ASP A 546 -2.61 -4.44 -27.76
N VAL A 547 -1.67 -5.38 -27.83
CA VAL A 547 -0.48 -5.49 -26.97
C VAL A 547 0.79 -5.81 -27.78
N SER A 548 0.70 -5.81 -29.12
CA SER A 548 1.77 -6.25 -30.03
C SER A 548 3.00 -5.34 -30.04
N ASP A 549 2.85 -4.06 -29.66
CA ASP A 549 3.95 -3.08 -29.61
C ASP A 549 4.73 -3.12 -28.28
N PHE A 550 4.21 -3.84 -27.29
CA PHE A 550 4.79 -3.99 -25.93
C PHE A 550 4.65 -5.43 -25.40
N PRO A 551 5.04 -6.47 -26.17
CA PRO A 551 4.76 -7.86 -25.81
C PRO A 551 5.45 -8.28 -24.50
N THR A 552 6.63 -7.71 -24.21
CA THR A 552 7.39 -7.95 -22.97
C THR A 552 6.67 -7.46 -21.71
N ALA A 553 5.64 -6.61 -21.84
CA ALA A 553 4.80 -6.22 -20.72
C ALA A 553 4.03 -7.42 -20.13
N ASN A 554 3.85 -8.52 -20.90
CA ASN A 554 3.17 -9.74 -20.44
C ASN A 554 1.73 -9.50 -19.94
N ILE A 555 1.04 -8.54 -20.56
CA ILE A 555 -0.35 -8.14 -20.25
C ILE A 555 -1.35 -8.93 -21.09
N ASN A 556 -2.45 -9.36 -20.46
CA ASN A 556 -3.52 -10.07 -21.15
C ASN A 556 -4.47 -9.09 -21.87
N LYS A 557 -4.54 -9.22 -23.19
CA LYS A 557 -5.50 -8.50 -24.05
C LYS A 557 -6.96 -8.80 -23.64
N ASN A 558 -7.83 -7.80 -23.76
CA ASN A 558 -9.24 -7.77 -23.37
C ASN A 558 -9.51 -7.95 -21.86
N ALA A 559 -8.51 -7.96 -20.98
CA ALA A 559 -8.71 -7.97 -19.54
C ALA A 559 -9.23 -6.59 -19.07
N GLY A 560 -10.53 -6.51 -18.76
CA GLY A 560 -11.17 -5.27 -18.28
C GLY A 560 -10.84 -4.95 -16.82
N VAL A 561 -10.64 -3.67 -16.50
CA VAL A 561 -10.56 -3.12 -15.14
C VAL A 561 -11.46 -1.89 -14.99
N SER A 562 -11.83 -1.55 -13.77
CA SER A 562 -12.69 -0.38 -13.44
C SER A 562 -11.99 0.95 -13.76
N THR A 563 -12.73 1.99 -14.11
CA THR A 563 -12.23 3.38 -14.17
C THR A 563 -12.81 4.27 -13.08
N LEU A 564 -13.54 3.71 -12.12
CA LEU A 564 -14.18 4.45 -11.04
C LEU A 564 -13.16 5.37 -10.31
N GLY A 565 -13.49 6.66 -10.22
CA GLY A 565 -12.63 7.70 -9.65
C GLY A 565 -11.54 8.25 -10.60
N LEU A 566 -11.30 7.66 -11.77
CA LEU A 566 -10.41 8.21 -12.80
C LEU A 566 -11.24 8.93 -13.86
N TRP A 567 -11.08 10.26 -13.96
CA TRP A 567 -11.62 11.02 -15.09
C TRP A 567 -10.97 10.59 -16.41
N HIS A 568 -11.73 10.55 -17.48
CA HIS A 568 -11.35 10.10 -18.81
C HIS A 568 -12.27 10.66 -19.89
N VAL A 569 -11.81 10.65 -21.14
CA VAL A 569 -12.59 11.16 -22.27
C VAL A 569 -12.65 10.12 -23.40
N PRO A 570 -13.76 9.37 -23.50
CA PRO A 570 -14.04 8.46 -24.62
C PRO A 570 -13.79 9.09 -25.99
N ALA A 571 -12.93 8.46 -26.80
CA ALA A 571 -12.45 8.99 -28.07
C ALA A 571 -12.84 8.12 -29.28
N THR A 572 -12.62 8.66 -30.48
CA THR A 572 -12.68 7.95 -31.77
C THR A 572 -11.50 8.38 -32.64
N ILE A 573 -10.87 7.44 -33.36
CA ILE A 573 -9.77 7.73 -34.29
C ILE A 573 -10.33 8.40 -35.55
N THR A 574 -9.73 9.51 -35.95
CA THR A 574 -10.05 10.27 -37.17
C THR A 574 -9.02 10.05 -38.27
N ASP A 575 -7.78 9.66 -37.94
CA ASP A 575 -6.73 9.31 -38.91
C ASP A 575 -6.12 7.93 -38.63
N THR A 576 -6.63 6.91 -39.33
CA THR A 576 -6.12 5.54 -39.27
C THR A 576 -4.83 5.32 -40.08
N SER A 577 -4.28 6.34 -40.76
CA SER A 577 -3.00 6.23 -41.47
C SER A 577 -1.80 6.44 -40.54
N THR A 578 -1.98 7.22 -39.47
CA THR A 578 -0.97 7.44 -38.41
C THR A 578 -1.33 6.75 -37.09
N THR A 579 -2.60 6.46 -36.82
CA THR A 579 -3.08 6.15 -35.45
C THR A 579 -3.68 4.75 -35.30
N LYS A 580 -3.20 4.00 -34.31
CA LYS A 580 -3.70 2.66 -33.92
C LYS A 580 -4.29 2.67 -32.51
N GLN A 581 -5.47 2.05 -32.33
CA GLN A 581 -6.06 1.84 -31.01
C GLN A 581 -5.37 0.68 -30.26
N VAL A 582 -4.84 0.96 -29.07
CA VAL A 582 -4.25 -0.07 -28.18
C VAL A 582 -5.11 -0.35 -26.95
N ALA A 583 -5.96 0.57 -26.51
CA ALA A 583 -6.91 0.37 -25.43
C ALA A 583 -8.29 0.96 -25.74
N LYS A 584 -9.34 0.37 -25.18
CA LYS A 584 -10.74 0.82 -25.28
C LYS A 584 -11.38 1.02 -23.90
N PHE A 585 -12.35 1.92 -23.84
CA PHE A 585 -13.42 1.91 -22.85
C PHE A 585 -14.57 1.04 -23.35
N GLY A 586 -15.20 0.31 -22.46
CA GLY A 586 -16.42 -0.46 -22.71
C GLY A 586 -17.69 0.41 -22.67
N ILE A 587 -18.85 -0.24 -22.81
CA ILE A 587 -20.17 0.40 -22.73
C ILE A 587 -20.50 0.79 -21.29
N THR A 588 -21.06 1.99 -21.07
CA THR A 588 -21.67 2.41 -19.79
C THR A 588 -22.83 3.40 -20.00
N THR A 589 -23.45 3.88 -18.92
CA THR A 589 -24.49 4.93 -18.98
C THR A 589 -23.92 6.20 -19.63
N GLY A 590 -24.55 6.64 -20.73
CA GLY A 590 -24.07 7.77 -21.54
C GLY A 590 -23.18 7.38 -22.73
N PHE A 591 -22.53 6.21 -22.69
CA PHE A 591 -21.62 5.73 -23.73
C PHE A 591 -22.05 4.34 -24.23
N THR A 592 -22.97 4.33 -25.20
CA THR A 592 -23.68 3.12 -25.68
C THR A 592 -22.86 2.21 -26.60
N SER A 593 -21.58 2.50 -26.83
CA SER A 593 -20.66 1.69 -27.63
C SER A 593 -19.27 1.68 -27.00
N ASP A 594 -18.47 0.66 -27.31
CA ASP A 594 -17.02 0.70 -27.10
C ASP A 594 -16.43 1.97 -27.73
N SER A 595 -15.37 2.51 -27.13
CA SER A 595 -14.70 3.75 -27.56
C SER A 595 -13.20 3.72 -27.25
N VAL A 596 -12.42 4.58 -27.90
CA VAL A 596 -10.95 4.60 -27.77
C VAL A 596 -10.56 5.18 -26.41
N ALA A 597 -9.64 4.49 -25.71
CA ALA A 597 -9.07 4.91 -24.41
C ALA A 597 -7.57 5.20 -24.47
N GLY A 598 -6.86 4.56 -25.40
CA GLY A 598 -5.45 4.81 -25.65
C GLY A 598 -5.03 4.41 -27.05
N VAL A 599 -4.10 5.17 -27.61
CA VAL A 599 -3.60 5.00 -28.99
C VAL A 599 -2.08 5.00 -29.02
N ILE A 600 -1.52 4.42 -30.10
CA ILE A 600 -0.16 4.71 -30.55
C ILE A 600 -0.27 5.47 -31.87
N ASN A 601 0.44 6.59 -32.00
CA ASN A 601 0.63 7.28 -33.27
C ASN A 601 2.05 7.03 -33.80
N ASN A 602 2.13 6.64 -35.06
CA ASN A 602 3.36 6.55 -35.84
C ASN A 602 3.27 7.59 -36.96
N PHE A 603 4.07 8.64 -36.88
CA PHE A 603 4.05 9.75 -37.82
C PHE A 603 4.99 9.52 -39.00
N SER A 604 4.68 10.13 -40.15
CA SER A 604 5.49 10.00 -41.39
C SER A 604 6.88 10.66 -41.32
N ASP A 605 7.16 11.41 -40.25
CA ASP A 605 8.48 11.98 -39.92
C ASP A 605 9.34 11.02 -39.06
N GLY A 606 8.81 9.86 -38.68
CA GLY A 606 9.48 8.87 -37.84
C GLY A 606 9.22 9.02 -36.33
N ARG A 607 8.41 9.99 -35.89
CA ARG A 607 8.03 10.10 -34.47
C ARG A 607 7.02 9.04 -34.07
N GLU A 608 7.20 8.54 -32.85
CA GLU A 608 6.31 7.58 -32.19
C GLU A 608 5.77 8.20 -30.89
N GLN A 609 4.47 8.10 -30.62
CA GLN A 609 3.91 8.40 -29.30
C GLN A 609 2.83 7.41 -28.84
N PHE A 610 2.75 7.16 -27.53
CA PHE A 610 1.68 6.38 -26.87
C PHE A 610 0.86 7.33 -26.00
N VAL A 611 -0.45 7.43 -26.27
CA VAL A 611 -1.37 8.39 -25.65
C VAL A 611 -2.44 7.69 -24.82
N TRP A 612 -2.75 8.24 -23.63
CA TRP A 612 -3.82 7.79 -22.74
C TRP A 612 -4.83 8.90 -22.46
N PHE A 613 -6.11 8.64 -22.77
CA PHE A 613 -7.22 9.57 -22.56
C PHE A 613 -7.90 9.38 -21.19
N ILE A 614 -7.10 9.12 -20.15
CA ILE A 614 -7.51 8.80 -18.78
C ILE A 614 -6.52 9.35 -17.76
N GLY A 615 -7.06 9.86 -16.65
CA GLY A 615 -6.35 10.33 -15.47
C GLY A 615 -5.43 9.28 -14.85
N TRP A 616 -4.37 9.75 -14.20
CA TRP A 616 -3.29 8.90 -13.73
C TRP A 616 -3.06 9.06 -12.23
N ALA A 617 -3.30 7.99 -11.47
CA ALA A 617 -3.08 8.00 -10.02
C ALA A 617 -2.64 6.62 -9.47
N PRO A 618 -1.41 6.14 -9.78
CA PRO A 618 -0.91 4.86 -9.27
C PRO A 618 -0.82 4.77 -7.74
N ALA A 619 -0.81 5.91 -7.02
CA ALA A 619 -0.83 5.93 -5.56
C ALA A 619 -2.05 5.22 -4.95
N TRP A 620 -3.22 5.32 -5.59
CA TRP A 620 -4.45 4.68 -5.10
C TRP A 620 -5.11 3.72 -6.10
N SER A 621 -4.93 3.91 -7.41
CA SER A 621 -5.66 3.17 -8.44
C SER A 621 -4.97 1.88 -8.89
N LEU A 622 -5.67 0.74 -8.77
CA LEU A 622 -5.29 -0.52 -9.42
C LEU A 622 -5.12 -0.33 -10.93
N THR A 623 -6.02 0.45 -11.55
CA THR A 623 -6.06 0.63 -13.00
C THR A 623 -4.88 1.45 -13.51
N SER A 624 -4.51 2.56 -12.87
CA SER A 624 -3.29 3.28 -13.28
C SER A 624 -2.04 2.42 -13.13
N ASN A 625 -1.97 1.56 -12.10
CA ASN A 625 -0.89 0.59 -11.99
C ASN A 625 -0.93 -0.44 -13.13
N PHE A 626 -2.07 -1.07 -13.40
CA PHE A 626 -2.19 -2.06 -14.49
C PHE A 626 -1.76 -1.50 -15.86
N LEU A 627 -2.16 -0.26 -16.15
CA LEU A 627 -1.92 0.36 -17.46
C LEU A 627 -0.48 0.87 -17.65
N GLN A 628 0.26 1.19 -16.57
CA GLN A 628 1.62 1.77 -16.68
C GLN A 628 2.61 0.82 -17.37
N HIS A 629 2.50 -0.49 -17.10
CA HIS A 629 3.41 -1.50 -17.64
C HIS A 629 3.42 -1.55 -19.17
N ALA A 630 2.30 -1.22 -19.83
CA ALA A 630 2.23 -1.15 -21.28
C ALA A 630 3.11 -0.03 -21.85
N HIS A 631 2.94 1.21 -21.36
CA HIS A 631 3.70 2.35 -21.90
C HIS A 631 5.17 2.30 -21.48
N ILE A 632 5.49 1.79 -20.28
CA ILE A 632 6.88 1.62 -19.80
C ILE A 632 7.63 0.63 -20.69
N HIS A 633 7.08 -0.57 -20.93
CA HIS A 633 7.70 -1.54 -21.81
C HIS A 633 7.74 -1.08 -23.27
N TRP A 634 6.73 -0.33 -23.72
CA TRP A 634 6.72 0.26 -25.06
C TRP A 634 7.83 1.28 -25.26
N MET A 635 7.95 2.30 -24.38
CA MET A 635 8.90 3.40 -24.59
C MET A 635 10.36 2.94 -24.47
N THR A 636 10.63 2.05 -23.50
CA THR A 636 11.96 1.41 -23.32
C THR A 636 12.25 0.31 -24.34
N ARG A 637 11.30 -0.05 -25.21
CA ARG A 637 11.35 -1.22 -26.11
C ARG A 637 11.68 -2.54 -25.36
N GLY A 638 11.34 -2.62 -24.08
CA GLY A 638 11.66 -3.74 -23.18
C GLY A 638 13.14 -3.87 -22.80
N LEU A 639 13.95 -2.82 -23.00
CA LEU A 639 15.39 -2.78 -22.72
C LEU A 639 15.68 -1.64 -21.74
N PHE A 640 15.94 -1.93 -20.47
CA PHE A 640 16.11 -0.91 -19.43
C PHE A 640 16.98 -1.36 -18.25
N LEU A 641 17.56 -0.39 -17.54
CA LEU A 641 18.09 -0.60 -16.19
C LEU A 641 16.92 -0.73 -15.22
N GLY A 642 16.91 -1.77 -14.40
CA GLY A 642 15.80 -2.13 -13.53
C GLY A 642 15.40 -3.60 -13.68
N LYS A 643 14.31 -3.98 -13.00
CA LYS A 643 13.76 -5.34 -12.99
C LYS A 643 12.25 -5.33 -12.79
N ARG A 644 11.56 -6.37 -13.27
CA ARG A 644 10.25 -6.76 -12.73
C ARG A 644 10.38 -8.12 -12.03
N LYS A 645 9.85 -8.20 -10.82
CA LYS A 645 9.66 -9.43 -10.03
C LYS A 645 8.37 -9.23 -9.21
N ILE A 646 7.61 -10.30 -9.00
CA ILE A 646 6.41 -10.29 -8.17
C ILE A 646 6.64 -11.24 -7.00
N HIS A 647 6.57 -10.69 -5.79
CA HIS A 647 6.72 -11.44 -4.56
C HIS A 647 5.38 -11.50 -3.82
N LEU A 648 5.00 -12.72 -3.42
CA LEU A 648 3.75 -12.99 -2.70
C LEU A 648 4.06 -13.89 -1.49
N SER A 649 4.72 -13.30 -0.49
CA SER A 649 5.00 -13.95 0.79
C SER A 649 3.84 -13.72 1.75
N CYS A 650 3.07 -14.76 2.05
CA CYS A 650 2.04 -14.73 3.09
C CYS A 650 2.63 -15.33 4.37
N GLN A 651 2.78 -14.50 5.40
CA GLN A 651 3.26 -14.93 6.72
C GLN A 651 2.06 -15.29 7.60
N ILE A 652 2.18 -16.40 8.33
CA ILE A 652 1.22 -16.90 9.32
C ILE A 652 1.86 -16.75 10.69
N ASP A 653 1.40 -15.77 11.45
CA ASP A 653 1.77 -15.50 12.83
C ASP A 653 1.05 -16.46 13.80
N ASP A 654 1.35 -16.40 15.09
CA ASP A 654 0.78 -17.21 16.19
C ASP A 654 0.90 -18.75 16.07
N VAL A 655 1.75 -19.31 15.19
CA VAL A 655 1.80 -20.78 15.01
C VAL A 655 2.30 -21.45 16.30
N GLN A 656 1.69 -22.59 16.65
CA GLN A 656 1.66 -23.27 17.96
C GLN A 656 0.72 -22.68 19.03
N LEU A 657 0.27 -21.43 18.94
CA LEU A 657 -0.65 -20.85 19.94
C LEU A 657 -2.12 -21.19 19.69
N ALA A 658 -2.94 -20.97 20.72
CA ALA A 658 -4.39 -20.79 20.61
C ALA A 658 -4.72 -19.29 20.67
N THR A 659 -5.75 -18.85 19.93
CA THR A 659 -6.13 -17.43 19.81
C THR A 659 -7.60 -17.21 20.19
N GLU A 660 -7.89 -16.22 21.03
CA GLU A 660 -9.25 -15.75 21.37
C GLU A 660 -9.98 -15.30 20.08
N LEU A 661 -11.15 -15.88 19.80
CA LEU A 661 -11.93 -15.56 18.59
C LEU A 661 -12.79 -14.31 18.79
N TYR A 662 -12.75 -13.38 17.82
CA TYR A 662 -13.67 -12.23 17.78
C TYR A 662 -15.13 -12.67 17.70
N TYR A 663 -15.40 -13.70 16.90
CA TYR A 663 -16.73 -14.23 16.68
C TYR A 663 -16.69 -15.74 16.31
N PRO A 664 -17.57 -16.59 16.91
CA PRO A 664 -18.59 -16.26 17.91
C PRO A 664 -17.96 -15.82 19.24
N ALA A 665 -18.46 -14.73 19.81
CA ALA A 665 -17.91 -14.19 21.06
C ALA A 665 -18.15 -15.16 22.22
N ASN A 666 -17.16 -15.31 23.11
CA ASN A 666 -17.12 -16.33 24.17
C ASN A 666 -17.05 -17.79 23.66
N SER A 667 -16.60 -18.01 22.41
CA SER A 667 -16.06 -19.32 22.01
C SER A 667 -14.80 -19.66 22.82
N PRO A 668 -14.42 -20.94 22.94
CA PRO A 668 -13.07 -21.33 23.34
C PRO A 668 -12.03 -20.77 22.37
N ASP A 669 -10.80 -20.57 22.84
CA ASP A 669 -9.66 -20.19 22.01
C ASP A 669 -9.42 -21.26 20.93
N PHE A 670 -9.12 -20.81 19.71
CA PHE A 670 -8.89 -21.69 18.57
C PHE A 670 -7.40 -21.93 18.34
N LYS A 671 -6.98 -23.19 18.23
CA LYS A 671 -5.65 -23.60 17.74
C LYS A 671 -5.84 -24.43 16.46
N ILE A 672 -5.07 -24.10 15.43
CA ILE A 672 -4.98 -24.82 14.16
C ILE A 672 -4.62 -26.31 14.36
N GLU A 673 -5.30 -27.20 13.63
CA GLU A 673 -5.05 -28.65 13.71
C GLU A 673 -4.10 -29.16 12.60
N VAL A 674 -3.50 -30.34 12.81
CA VAL A 674 -2.71 -31.05 11.79
C VAL A 674 -3.49 -31.25 10.49
N ALA A 675 -4.79 -31.54 10.58
CA ALA A 675 -5.64 -31.73 9.41
C ALA A 675 -5.86 -30.43 8.59
N ASP A 676 -5.77 -29.25 9.23
CA ASP A 676 -5.76 -27.96 8.52
C ASP A 676 -4.41 -27.76 7.79
N LEU A 677 -3.28 -28.19 8.37
CA LEU A 677 -1.97 -28.17 7.68
C LEU A 677 -1.98 -29.07 6.44
N GLU A 678 -2.46 -30.31 6.54
CA GLU A 678 -2.51 -31.24 5.41
C GLU A 678 -3.43 -30.77 4.28
N ALA A 679 -4.53 -30.08 4.64
CA ALA A 679 -5.39 -29.40 3.68
C ALA A 679 -4.65 -28.24 2.95
N HIS A 680 -3.84 -27.45 3.66
CA HIS A 680 -3.01 -26.40 3.06
C HIS A 680 -1.89 -26.97 2.18
N VAL A 681 -1.22 -28.05 2.60
CA VAL A 681 -0.24 -28.77 1.77
C VAL A 681 -0.87 -29.22 0.44
N THR A 682 -2.10 -29.71 0.50
CA THR A 682 -2.87 -30.14 -0.69
C THR A 682 -3.27 -28.95 -1.57
N TRP A 683 -3.74 -27.86 -0.96
CA TRP A 683 -4.12 -26.64 -1.66
C TRP A 683 -2.93 -25.93 -2.33
N GLN A 684 -1.80 -25.75 -1.64
CA GLN A 684 -0.58 -25.14 -2.21
C GLN A 684 -0.12 -25.90 -3.47
N LYS A 685 -0.14 -27.23 -3.44
CA LYS A 685 0.20 -28.09 -4.60
C LYS A 685 -0.79 -27.92 -5.77
N ASN A 686 -2.08 -27.80 -5.48
CA ASN A 686 -3.10 -27.53 -6.49
C ASN A 686 -2.95 -26.12 -7.09
N LEU A 687 -2.64 -25.12 -6.27
CA LEU A 687 -2.44 -23.74 -6.70
C LEU A 687 -1.18 -23.60 -7.57
N ALA A 688 -0.04 -24.14 -7.12
CA ALA A 688 1.21 -24.11 -7.88
C ALA A 688 1.06 -24.75 -9.29
N GLY A 689 0.21 -25.78 -9.43
CA GLY A 689 -0.14 -26.38 -10.72
C GLY A 689 -1.02 -25.52 -11.64
N ARG A 690 -1.49 -24.36 -11.17
CA ARG A 690 -2.31 -23.38 -11.93
C ARG A 690 -1.61 -22.04 -12.15
N LEU A 691 -0.66 -21.65 -11.30
CA LEU A 691 0.07 -20.38 -11.43
C LEU A 691 0.88 -20.31 -12.75
N PRO A 692 1.24 -19.11 -13.23
CA PRO A 692 2.09 -18.96 -14.42
C PRO A 692 3.45 -19.65 -14.25
N ALA A 693 4.03 -20.14 -15.35
CA ALA A 693 5.27 -20.89 -15.33
C ALA A 693 6.39 -20.12 -14.58
N GLY A 694 7.20 -20.82 -13.79
CA GLY A 694 8.23 -20.19 -12.95
C GLY A 694 7.72 -19.53 -11.66
N SER A 695 6.42 -19.60 -11.37
CA SER A 695 5.90 -19.26 -10.04
C SER A 695 6.28 -20.32 -8.99
N GLU A 696 6.47 -19.89 -7.75
CA GLU A 696 6.61 -20.76 -6.58
C GLU A 696 5.85 -20.12 -5.42
N PHE A 697 4.86 -20.80 -4.85
CA PHE A 697 4.07 -20.26 -3.74
C PHE A 697 4.04 -21.24 -2.56
N TRP A 698 4.25 -20.68 -1.37
CA TRP A 698 4.08 -21.34 -0.07
C TRP A 698 3.86 -20.29 1.02
N LEU A 699 3.32 -20.74 2.16
CA LEU A 699 3.15 -19.95 3.39
C LEU A 699 4.43 -20.01 4.26
N GLU A 700 4.75 -18.91 4.95
CA GLU A 700 5.81 -18.86 5.97
C GLU A 700 5.18 -18.85 7.37
N PHE A 701 5.64 -19.70 8.27
CA PHE A 701 5.13 -19.82 9.63
C PHE A 701 6.03 -19.10 10.65
N GLY A 702 5.44 -18.15 11.38
CA GLY A 702 6.01 -17.54 12.58
C GLY A 702 5.67 -18.38 13.80
N HIS A 703 6.66 -19.04 14.38
CA HIS A 703 6.46 -20.04 15.44
C HIS A 703 6.65 -19.50 16.86
N ASN A 704 5.82 -20.00 17.79
CA ASN A 704 5.88 -19.72 19.24
C ASN A 704 6.05 -21.00 20.07
N GLY A 705 7.29 -21.37 20.40
CA GLY A 705 7.61 -22.62 21.07
C GLY A 705 6.92 -22.87 22.41
N ASN A 706 6.47 -21.83 23.12
CA ASN A 706 5.70 -22.02 24.36
C ASN A 706 4.35 -22.71 24.10
N GLY A 707 3.77 -22.61 22.89
CA GLY A 707 2.53 -23.29 22.52
C GLY A 707 2.66 -24.80 22.29
N ASP A 708 3.87 -25.31 22.03
CA ASP A 708 4.20 -26.75 22.14
C ASP A 708 4.24 -27.14 23.62
N ILE A 709 4.99 -26.38 24.43
CA ILE A 709 5.20 -26.68 25.85
C ILE A 709 3.90 -26.58 26.68
N ILE A 710 2.98 -25.66 26.37
CA ILE A 710 1.65 -25.58 26.97
C ILE A 710 0.89 -26.90 26.74
N ASP A 711 0.75 -27.34 25.49
CA ASP A 711 0.02 -28.57 25.18
C ASP A 711 0.73 -29.81 25.71
N ALA A 712 2.06 -29.83 25.69
CA ALA A 712 2.87 -30.91 26.25
C ALA A 712 2.68 -31.05 27.76
N THR A 713 2.80 -29.96 28.52
CA THR A 713 2.66 -29.97 29.98
C THR A 713 1.24 -30.30 30.42
N LEU A 714 0.22 -29.79 29.72
CA LEU A 714 -1.19 -30.14 29.96
C LEU A 714 -1.52 -31.63 29.69
N ASN A 715 -0.75 -32.31 28.84
CA ASN A 715 -0.92 -33.73 28.53
C ASN A 715 0.07 -34.66 29.27
N ASP A 716 1.01 -34.13 30.05
CA ASP A 716 2.06 -34.93 30.70
C ASP A 716 1.56 -35.71 31.93
N THR A 717 0.98 -36.86 31.65
CA THR A 717 0.53 -37.84 32.65
C THR A 717 1.68 -38.63 33.30
N ASN A 718 2.95 -38.37 32.99
CA ASN A 718 4.10 -39.19 33.39
C ASN A 718 5.30 -38.41 33.98
N SER A 719 5.20 -37.08 34.14
CA SER A 719 6.29 -36.21 34.65
C SER A 719 7.59 -36.30 33.82
N ILE A 720 7.42 -36.21 32.50
CA ILE A 720 8.47 -36.16 31.47
C ILE A 720 8.88 -34.70 31.13
N CYS A 721 7.97 -33.75 31.36
CA CYS A 721 8.22 -32.32 31.29
C CYS A 721 8.91 -31.83 32.57
N ASN A 722 9.98 -31.06 32.38
CA ASN A 722 10.74 -30.42 33.46
C ASN A 722 11.36 -29.12 32.93
N PRO A 723 10.90 -27.92 33.34
CA PRO A 723 9.83 -27.66 34.31
C PRO A 723 8.48 -28.33 34.03
N GLU A 724 7.72 -28.59 35.09
CA GLU A 724 6.40 -29.22 35.03
C GLU A 724 5.36 -28.29 34.36
N ASP A 725 5.51 -26.97 34.51
CA ASP A 725 4.69 -25.93 33.87
C ASP A 725 5.40 -25.24 32.69
N ALA A 726 4.64 -24.86 31.67
CA ALA A 726 5.04 -23.93 30.61
C ALA A 726 5.25 -22.49 31.13
N VAL A 727 5.75 -21.57 30.29
CA VAL A 727 5.87 -20.16 30.69
C VAL A 727 4.49 -19.52 30.71
N TYR A 728 3.98 -19.22 31.90
CA TYR A 728 2.75 -18.47 32.13
C TYR A 728 3.02 -17.16 32.89
N TYR A 729 2.27 -16.11 32.54
CA TYR A 729 2.30 -14.81 33.22
C TYR A 729 0.96 -14.10 33.03
N ASP A 730 0.62 -13.17 33.93
CA ASP A 730 -0.46 -12.22 33.71
C ASP A 730 -0.08 -11.30 32.53
N MET A 731 -0.91 -11.25 31.49
CA MET A 731 -0.65 -10.40 30.32
C MET A 731 -0.51 -8.93 30.76
N PRO A 732 0.63 -8.27 30.48
CA PRO A 732 0.86 -6.90 30.95
C PRO A 732 -0.11 -5.92 30.28
N ASN A 733 -0.41 -4.82 30.98
CA ASN A 733 -1.21 -3.74 30.39
C ASN A 733 -0.54 -3.22 29.12
N GLY A 734 -1.28 -3.24 28.01
CA GLY A 734 -0.79 -2.75 26.72
C GLY A 734 -0.40 -1.28 26.78
N THR A 735 0.68 -0.93 26.10
CA THR A 735 1.11 0.47 25.93
C THR A 735 0.26 1.17 24.86
N ALA A 736 0.44 2.48 24.71
CA ALA A 736 0.07 3.14 23.46
C ALA A 736 0.86 2.52 22.27
N LEU A 737 0.34 2.68 21.05
CA LEU A 737 1.15 2.48 19.84
C LEU A 737 2.31 3.49 19.84
N GLU A 738 3.43 3.08 19.24
CA GLU A 738 4.67 3.86 19.12
C GLU A 738 5.26 4.33 20.47
N PHE A 739 4.88 3.68 21.57
CA PHE A 739 5.50 3.88 22.88
C PHE A 739 7.00 3.56 22.81
N GLN A 740 7.82 4.61 22.89
CA GLN A 740 9.27 4.49 23.03
C GLN A 740 9.64 4.31 24.50
N LYS A 741 10.32 3.21 24.83
CA LYS A 741 10.65 2.88 26.21
C LYS A 741 11.90 3.61 26.68
N ASP A 742 11.85 4.20 27.88
CA ASP A 742 13.04 4.65 28.60
C ASP A 742 14.02 3.48 28.80
N LEU A 743 15.25 3.64 28.32
CA LEU A 743 16.25 2.55 28.32
C LEU A 743 16.67 2.17 29.75
N GLY A 744 16.80 0.86 30.00
CA GLY A 744 17.08 0.30 31.32
C GLY A 744 15.87 0.26 32.27
N THR A 745 14.66 0.62 31.80
CA THR A 745 13.42 0.52 32.57
C THR A 745 12.58 -0.71 32.18
N GLY A 746 11.37 -0.84 32.75
CA GLY A 746 10.53 -2.03 32.66
C GLY A 746 10.64 -2.92 33.91
N VAL A 747 9.88 -4.00 33.93
CA VAL A 747 9.90 -5.05 34.96
C VAL A 747 9.80 -6.39 34.24
N ASP A 748 10.53 -7.40 34.72
CA ASP A 748 10.44 -8.77 34.19
C ASP A 748 9.02 -9.32 34.46
N ILE A 749 8.35 -9.75 33.39
CA ILE A 749 7.00 -10.33 33.37
C ILE A 749 7.08 -11.86 33.41
N TRP A 750 8.07 -12.44 32.74
CA TRP A 750 8.35 -13.88 32.78
C TRP A 750 8.76 -14.32 34.20
N PRO A 751 8.18 -15.41 34.76
CA PRO A 751 8.50 -15.88 36.11
C PRO A 751 9.99 -16.17 36.36
N THR A 752 10.40 -16.03 37.62
CA THR A 752 11.75 -16.36 38.09
C THR A 752 12.02 -17.86 37.99
N GLY A 753 13.10 -18.27 37.33
CA GLY A 753 13.50 -19.68 37.19
C GLY A 753 13.56 -20.16 35.75
N TYR A 754 12.80 -19.54 34.84
CA TYR A 754 12.94 -19.73 33.40
C TYR A 754 14.16 -18.93 32.89
N GLU A 755 15.37 -19.38 33.21
CA GLU A 755 16.64 -18.75 32.82
C GLU A 755 17.23 -19.38 31.53
N THR A 756 16.97 -20.68 31.33
CA THR A 756 17.41 -21.45 30.15
C THR A 756 16.33 -22.45 29.75
N TYR A 757 16.06 -22.57 28.46
CA TYR A 757 15.19 -23.63 27.94
C TYR A 757 15.76 -25.01 28.29
N SER A 758 15.00 -25.81 29.07
CA SER A 758 15.47 -27.09 29.61
C SER A 758 14.50 -28.27 29.45
N TRP A 759 13.32 -28.06 28.87
CA TRP A 759 12.38 -29.16 28.59
C TRP A 759 13.02 -30.22 27.71
N SER A 760 12.64 -31.48 27.95
CA SER A 760 13.17 -32.62 27.22
C SER A 760 12.58 -32.70 25.81
N LYS A 761 13.31 -33.25 24.83
CA LYS A 761 12.78 -33.57 23.49
C LYS A 761 11.62 -34.59 23.52
N ALA A 762 11.39 -35.25 24.67
CA ALA A 762 10.23 -36.10 24.89
C ALA A 762 9.00 -35.29 25.34
N CYS A 763 9.19 -34.22 26.13
CA CYS A 763 8.16 -33.25 26.47
C CYS A 763 7.73 -32.46 25.22
N ALA A 764 8.67 -31.80 24.53
CA ALA A 764 8.47 -31.09 23.25
C ALA A 764 8.28 -32.06 22.06
N GLY A 765 7.40 -33.03 22.27
CA GLY A 765 7.02 -34.14 21.40
C GLY A 765 5.77 -34.89 21.89
N MET A 766 5.09 -34.37 22.92
CA MET A 766 3.73 -34.75 23.29
C MET A 766 2.67 -34.00 22.46
N ASP A 767 2.93 -32.76 22.06
CA ASP A 767 2.08 -32.05 21.08
C ASP A 767 2.19 -32.72 19.71
N GLU A 768 1.08 -33.31 19.25
CA GLU A 768 0.98 -33.93 17.92
C GLU A 768 1.15 -32.90 16.78
N PHE A 769 0.76 -31.63 17.00
CA PHE A 769 0.93 -30.56 16.03
C PHE A 769 2.41 -30.22 15.84
N SER A 770 3.14 -29.97 16.93
CA SER A 770 4.60 -29.74 16.88
C SER A 770 5.40 -31.01 16.53
N ALA A 771 4.83 -32.20 16.72
CA ALA A 771 5.41 -33.44 16.21
C ALA A 771 5.30 -33.59 14.68
N TRP A 772 4.28 -33.03 14.03
CA TRP A 772 4.07 -33.11 12.58
C TRP A 772 5.26 -32.57 11.76
N PHE A 773 5.90 -31.50 12.25
CA PHE A 773 7.09 -30.87 11.65
C PHE A 773 8.39 -31.69 11.77
N LYS A 774 8.37 -32.83 12.50
CA LYS A 774 9.55 -33.70 12.67
C LYS A 774 9.75 -34.65 11.47
N ASP A 775 8.74 -34.80 10.63
CA ASP A 775 8.91 -35.38 9.29
C ASP A 775 9.43 -34.32 8.32
N SER A 776 10.53 -34.61 7.63
CA SER A 776 11.15 -33.66 6.70
C SER A 776 10.39 -33.48 5.39
N GLY A 777 9.49 -34.40 5.04
CA GLY A 777 8.53 -34.22 3.96
C GLY A 777 7.48 -33.17 4.32
N ASN A 778 6.93 -33.23 5.55
CA ASN A 778 5.98 -32.27 6.08
C ASN A 778 6.59 -30.87 6.29
N LEU A 779 7.72 -30.79 6.98
CA LEU A 779 8.44 -29.54 7.28
C LEU A 779 8.65 -28.70 6.01
N ASN A 780 9.22 -29.30 4.96
CA ASN A 780 9.61 -28.58 3.75
C ASN A 780 8.45 -28.17 2.82
N GLN A 781 7.18 -28.40 3.22
CA GLN A 781 6.01 -27.86 2.51
C GLN A 781 5.78 -26.36 2.79
N PHE A 782 6.39 -25.82 3.84
CA PHE A 782 6.27 -24.42 4.24
C PHE A 782 7.64 -23.72 4.27
N ALA A 783 7.65 -22.48 4.75
CA ALA A 783 8.83 -21.80 5.26
C ALA A 783 8.64 -21.43 6.73
N HIS A 784 9.71 -21.06 7.40
CA HIS A 784 9.74 -20.96 8.86
C HIS A 784 10.57 -19.75 9.32
N VAL A 785 10.03 -19.02 10.30
CA VAL A 785 10.66 -17.91 11.00
C VAL A 785 10.26 -17.93 12.49
N SER A 786 11.03 -17.30 13.36
CA SER A 786 10.69 -17.21 14.78
C SER A 786 9.71 -16.07 15.05
N HIS A 787 8.75 -16.27 15.97
CA HIS A 787 7.77 -15.25 16.39
C HIS A 787 7.88 -14.91 17.89
N THR A 788 9.08 -15.07 18.48
CA THR A 788 9.34 -15.17 19.94
C THR A 788 8.74 -16.41 20.60
N PHE A 789 9.16 -16.77 21.82
CA PHE A 789 8.80 -18.04 22.45
C PHE A 789 7.36 -18.05 22.96
N SER A 790 6.97 -17.04 23.74
CA SER A 790 5.67 -16.99 24.43
C SER A 790 4.76 -15.82 24.00
N HIS A 791 5.17 -15.05 23.00
CA HIS A 791 4.42 -13.90 22.47
C HIS A 791 4.16 -12.80 23.55
N LEU A 792 5.16 -12.53 24.39
CA LEU A 792 5.13 -11.38 25.30
C LEU A 792 5.16 -10.06 24.50
N SER A 793 4.35 -9.08 24.90
CA SER A 793 4.41 -7.73 24.31
C SER A 793 5.73 -7.04 24.69
N LEU A 794 6.58 -6.77 23.69
CA LEU A 794 7.94 -6.26 23.89
C LEU A 794 8.03 -4.74 23.97
N ASN A 795 6.93 -3.99 23.94
CA ASN A 795 6.95 -2.51 24.01
C ASN A 795 7.54 -1.97 25.32
N ASN A 796 7.25 -2.60 26.47
CA ASN A 796 7.77 -2.18 27.78
C ASN A 796 8.62 -3.26 28.47
N ALA A 797 9.00 -4.32 27.74
CA ALA A 797 9.79 -5.43 28.27
C ALA A 797 11.23 -5.01 28.61
N THR A 798 11.85 -5.74 29.54
CA THR A 798 13.27 -5.58 29.89
C THR A 798 14.18 -6.24 28.84
N THR A 799 15.48 -5.93 28.88
CA THR A 799 16.49 -6.68 28.12
C THR A 799 16.49 -8.16 28.49
N HIS A 800 16.11 -8.50 29.73
CA HIS A 800 16.11 -9.87 30.22
C HIS A 800 15.01 -10.69 29.55
N ASP A 801 13.76 -10.26 29.65
CA ASP A 801 12.63 -10.92 28.99
C ASP A 801 12.81 -10.98 27.47
N ALA A 802 13.20 -9.88 26.83
CA ALA A 802 13.46 -9.87 25.38
C ALA A 802 14.62 -10.81 24.97
N THR A 803 15.60 -11.07 25.86
CA THR A 803 16.65 -12.08 25.62
C THR A 803 16.11 -13.50 25.78
N ARG A 804 15.26 -13.74 26.79
CA ARG A 804 14.65 -15.05 27.04
C ARG A 804 13.72 -15.45 25.90
N GLU A 805 12.86 -14.54 25.44
CA GLU A 805 11.94 -14.71 24.32
C GLU A 805 12.62 -15.17 23.01
N ILE A 806 13.82 -14.69 22.72
CA ILE A 806 14.60 -15.13 21.55
C ILE A 806 15.29 -16.47 21.83
N LYS A 807 16.06 -16.57 22.93
CA LYS A 807 16.88 -17.75 23.22
C LYS A 807 16.06 -19.02 23.44
N PHE A 808 14.91 -18.92 24.11
CA PHE A 808 14.04 -20.07 24.33
C PHE A 808 13.44 -20.56 23.02
N ASN A 809 13.01 -19.65 22.13
CA ASN A 809 12.46 -20.06 20.85
C ASN A 809 13.52 -20.64 19.92
N GLN A 810 14.72 -20.06 19.86
CA GLN A 810 15.86 -20.64 19.15
C GLN A 810 16.19 -22.07 19.66
N ALA A 811 16.27 -22.25 20.98
CA ALA A 811 16.55 -23.57 21.58
C ALA A 811 15.45 -24.60 21.32
N TRP A 812 14.18 -24.19 21.37
CA TRP A 812 13.03 -25.04 21.03
C TRP A 812 13.04 -25.42 19.54
N LEU A 813 13.19 -24.45 18.63
CA LEU A 813 13.25 -24.65 17.17
C LEU A 813 14.31 -25.70 16.79
N THR A 814 15.52 -25.61 17.36
CA THR A 814 16.59 -26.60 17.19
C THR A 814 16.27 -27.95 17.86
N GLN A 815 15.57 -27.96 19.01
CA GLN A 815 15.19 -29.20 19.66
C GLN A 815 14.13 -29.98 18.86
N VAL A 816 13.11 -29.32 18.31
CA VAL A 816 12.11 -29.97 17.46
C VAL A 816 12.67 -30.27 16.06
N GLY A 817 13.51 -29.39 15.52
CA GLY A 817 14.21 -29.54 14.23
C GLY A 817 13.69 -28.65 13.10
N ILE A 818 12.89 -27.62 13.41
CA ILE A 818 12.33 -26.69 12.41
C ILE A 818 13.43 -25.83 11.77
N ASP A 819 14.51 -25.54 12.52
CA ASP A 819 15.70 -24.83 12.01
C ASP A 819 16.49 -25.61 10.94
N GLN A 820 16.16 -26.88 10.71
CA GLN A 820 16.72 -27.71 9.63
C GLN A 820 15.89 -27.64 8.33
N ALA A 821 14.87 -26.79 8.26
CA ALA A 821 14.07 -26.61 7.05
C ALA A 821 14.88 -25.98 5.91
N THR A 822 14.59 -26.40 4.67
CA THR A 822 15.16 -25.80 3.44
C THR A 822 14.78 -24.34 3.23
N LYS A 823 13.76 -23.86 3.96
CA LYS A 823 13.25 -22.49 3.93
C LYS A 823 13.15 -21.94 5.36
N TRP A 824 14.29 -21.78 6.02
CA TRP A 824 14.43 -21.25 7.37
C TRP A 824 15.01 -19.82 7.34
N SER A 825 14.53 -18.95 8.22
CA SER A 825 14.97 -17.55 8.37
C SER A 825 15.70 -17.36 9.73
N PRO A 826 16.99 -17.73 9.84
CA PRO A 826 17.75 -17.70 11.11
C PRO A 826 18.04 -16.30 11.66
N HIS A 827 18.00 -15.24 10.84
CA HIS A 827 18.33 -13.87 11.25
C HIS A 827 17.10 -12.97 11.41
N GLY A 828 15.92 -13.54 11.23
CA GLY A 828 14.63 -12.88 11.24
C GLY A 828 13.76 -13.22 12.45
N ILE A 829 13.00 -12.25 12.93
CA ILE A 829 11.75 -12.52 13.64
C ILE A 829 10.58 -11.76 13.02
N ILE A 830 9.39 -12.31 13.18
CA ILE A 830 8.18 -11.51 13.21
C ILE A 830 8.04 -11.05 14.68
N PRO A 831 8.06 -9.76 15.02
CA PRO A 831 7.90 -9.34 16.41
C PRO A 831 6.46 -9.59 16.90
N PRO A 832 6.24 -10.03 18.15
CA PRO A 832 4.92 -10.37 18.66
C PRO A 832 4.00 -9.15 18.64
N ALA A 833 2.86 -9.25 17.97
CA ALA A 833 1.96 -8.13 17.63
C ALA A 833 2.67 -6.85 17.10
N ILE A 834 3.81 -7.00 16.40
CA ILE A 834 4.66 -5.89 15.91
C ILE A 834 5.07 -4.92 17.05
N THR A 835 5.41 -5.49 18.22
CA THR A 835 5.85 -4.76 19.41
C THR A 835 7.37 -4.81 19.62
N GLY A 836 7.91 -3.90 20.44
CA GLY A 836 9.34 -3.78 20.73
C GLY A 836 10.12 -2.90 19.74
N LEU A 837 9.53 -2.49 18.61
CA LEU A 837 10.18 -1.66 17.58
C LEU A 837 10.57 -0.23 18.03
N HIS A 838 10.12 0.19 19.21
CA HIS A 838 10.55 1.44 19.88
C HIS A 838 11.15 1.18 21.27
N ASN A 839 11.49 -0.07 21.59
CA ASN A 839 12.16 -0.47 22.82
C ASN A 839 13.62 -0.83 22.50
N GLY A 840 14.53 0.13 22.69
CA GLY A 840 15.95 -0.07 22.38
C GLY A 840 16.60 -1.23 23.12
N ASP A 841 16.12 -1.58 24.31
CA ASP A 841 16.60 -2.74 25.07
C ASP A 841 16.17 -4.07 24.43
N ALA A 842 14.95 -4.13 23.86
CA ALA A 842 14.47 -5.31 23.15
C ALA A 842 15.17 -5.45 21.79
N ILE A 843 15.30 -4.36 21.03
CA ILE A 843 16.05 -4.34 19.76
C ILE A 843 17.49 -4.79 20.00
N LYS A 844 18.14 -4.29 21.06
CA LYS A 844 19.49 -4.76 21.43
C LYS A 844 19.50 -6.25 21.77
N ALA A 845 18.54 -6.73 22.56
CA ALA A 845 18.44 -8.14 22.90
C ALA A 845 18.25 -9.04 21.67
N TRP A 846 17.49 -8.60 20.66
CA TRP A 846 17.37 -9.31 19.38
C TRP A 846 18.71 -9.38 18.64
N MET A 847 19.38 -8.23 18.46
CA MET A 847 20.64 -8.14 17.72
C MET A 847 21.81 -8.86 18.42
N ASP A 848 21.86 -8.82 19.76
CA ASP A 848 22.82 -9.58 20.58
C ASP A 848 22.65 -11.11 20.42
N ASN A 849 21.48 -11.58 19.97
CA ASN A 849 21.17 -13.00 19.73
C ASN A 849 21.04 -13.34 18.23
N GLY A 850 21.62 -12.52 17.36
CA GLY A 850 21.75 -12.79 15.91
C GLY A 850 20.53 -12.43 15.06
N ILE A 851 19.50 -11.84 15.65
CA ILE A 851 18.30 -11.35 14.95
C ILE A 851 18.54 -9.89 14.51
N ILE A 852 18.69 -9.69 13.21
CA ILE A 852 19.00 -8.37 12.60
C ILE A 852 17.91 -7.89 11.64
N TYR A 853 17.00 -8.78 11.26
CA TYR A 853 15.85 -8.50 10.42
C TYR A 853 14.57 -8.67 11.22
N VAL A 854 13.64 -7.75 11.05
CA VAL A 854 12.28 -7.85 11.59
C VAL A 854 11.27 -7.39 10.57
N VAL A 855 10.02 -7.79 10.77
CA VAL A 855 8.88 -7.31 9.99
C VAL A 855 8.14 -6.19 10.75
N GLY A 856 7.66 -5.19 10.03
CA GLY A 856 6.90 -4.05 10.55
C GLY A 856 5.39 -4.17 10.26
N ASP A 857 4.72 -3.02 10.16
CA ASP A 857 3.30 -2.90 9.83
C ASP A 857 3.06 -1.63 9.00
N ASN A 858 2.54 -1.79 7.79
CA ASN A 858 2.32 -0.70 6.85
C ASN A 858 1.15 0.23 7.22
N THR A 859 0.34 -0.11 8.23
CA THR A 859 -0.67 0.81 8.80
C THR A 859 -0.06 1.86 9.73
N ARG A 860 1.20 1.67 10.16
CA ARG A 860 1.92 2.51 11.11
C ARG A 860 3.06 3.24 10.37
N PRO A 861 2.87 4.51 9.92
CA PRO A 861 3.84 5.18 9.05
C PRO A 861 5.26 5.29 9.62
N VAL A 862 5.39 5.35 10.96
CA VAL A 862 6.69 5.38 11.66
C VAL A 862 7.53 4.09 11.50
N LEU A 863 6.94 3.01 10.98
CA LEU A 863 7.62 1.75 10.69
C LEU A 863 8.01 1.59 9.21
N ARG A 864 7.70 2.57 8.35
CA ARG A 864 8.03 2.56 6.92
C ARG A 864 9.19 3.51 6.63
N ASN A 865 9.87 3.27 5.50
CA ASN A 865 10.86 4.22 4.99
C ASN A 865 10.16 5.45 4.40
N THR A 866 10.57 6.65 4.81
CA THR A 866 9.99 7.94 4.38
C THR A 866 10.47 8.39 3.00
N ASP A 867 11.66 7.94 2.59
CA ASP A 867 12.35 8.47 1.41
C ASP A 867 11.97 7.68 0.15
N ASN A 868 11.73 6.37 0.30
CA ASN A 868 11.40 5.47 -0.79
C ASN A 868 10.62 4.23 -0.28
N PRO A 869 9.39 3.95 -0.77
CA PRO A 869 8.58 2.83 -0.30
C PRO A 869 9.12 1.45 -0.70
N TYR A 870 10.16 1.37 -1.55
CA TYR A 870 10.85 0.12 -1.91
C TYR A 870 12.12 -0.13 -1.07
N TRP A 871 12.34 0.66 -0.01
CA TRP A 871 13.43 0.48 0.95
C TRP A 871 12.89 0.02 2.32
N PRO A 872 13.68 -0.73 3.11
CA PRO A 872 13.34 -1.01 4.49
C PRO A 872 13.57 0.24 5.34
N LEU A 873 12.89 0.33 6.49
CA LEU A 873 13.27 1.27 7.53
C LEU A 873 14.48 0.69 8.29
N ILE A 874 15.51 1.51 8.51
CA ILE A 874 16.63 1.13 9.40
C ILE A 874 16.42 1.87 10.72
N SER A 875 16.35 1.11 11.80
CA SER A 875 16.15 1.66 13.15
C SER A 875 17.26 2.65 13.54
N THR A 876 16.89 3.65 14.36
CA THR A 876 17.80 4.68 14.87
C THR A 876 17.66 4.85 16.38
N VAL A 877 18.73 5.29 17.05
CA VAL A 877 18.69 5.59 18.50
C VAL A 877 17.60 6.62 18.83
N ALA A 878 17.40 7.61 17.95
CA ALA A 878 16.40 8.66 18.14
C ALA A 878 14.96 8.13 18.08
N ALA A 879 14.59 7.41 17.01
CA ALA A 879 13.21 6.96 16.81
C ALA A 879 12.87 5.62 17.50
N ASN A 880 13.86 4.76 17.73
CA ASN A 880 13.66 3.37 18.16
C ASN A 880 14.38 3.01 19.48
N GLY A 881 15.23 3.90 20.00
CA GLY A 881 16.08 3.64 21.18
C GLY A 881 17.37 2.84 20.89
N TYR A 882 17.45 2.12 19.77
CA TYR A 882 18.65 1.44 19.28
C TYR A 882 18.72 1.51 17.75
N ALA A 883 19.90 1.27 17.16
CA ALA A 883 20.13 1.46 15.73
C ALA A 883 20.68 0.22 15.02
N GLY A 884 20.34 0.08 13.73
CA GLY A 884 20.91 -0.91 12.81
C GLY A 884 20.05 -2.16 12.56
N LEU A 885 18.99 -2.39 13.33
CA LEU A 885 17.96 -3.37 13.00
C LEU A 885 17.24 -2.95 11.71
N THR A 886 17.04 -3.89 10.78
CA THR A 886 16.30 -3.67 9.53
C THR A 886 14.84 -4.05 9.72
N ILE A 887 13.94 -3.09 9.50
CA ILE A 887 12.48 -3.26 9.57
C ILE A 887 11.95 -3.36 8.14
N VAL A 888 11.55 -4.57 7.75
CA VAL A 888 10.91 -4.88 6.46
C VAL A 888 9.43 -4.48 6.53
N PRO A 889 8.91 -3.69 5.58
CA PRO A 889 7.49 -3.31 5.57
C PRO A 889 6.59 -4.54 5.35
N ARG A 890 5.39 -4.57 5.95
CA ARG A 890 4.41 -5.68 5.81
C ARG A 890 2.98 -5.14 5.68
N PHE A 891 2.20 -5.66 4.74
CA PHE A 891 0.79 -5.32 4.62
C PHE A 891 -0.07 -6.10 5.63
N SER A 892 -0.95 -5.39 6.33
CA SER A 892 -2.12 -5.99 6.96
C SER A 892 -3.20 -6.30 5.91
N THR A 893 -4.19 -7.11 6.28
CA THR A 893 -5.34 -7.43 5.42
C THR A 893 -6.64 -7.34 6.22
N ALA A 894 -7.80 -7.37 5.54
CA ALA A 894 -9.12 -7.48 6.19
C ALA A 894 -9.45 -8.93 6.64
N ILE A 895 -8.43 -9.80 6.73
CA ILE A 895 -8.47 -11.12 7.34
C ILE A 895 -7.82 -11.00 8.72
N TYR A 896 -8.63 -10.83 9.77
CA TYR A 896 -8.11 -10.47 11.10
C TYR A 896 -7.55 -11.67 11.88
N PHE A 897 -6.58 -11.40 12.76
CA PHE A 897 -5.79 -12.40 13.50
C PHE A 897 -6.65 -13.39 14.30
N ASN A 898 -7.67 -12.86 14.92
CA ASN A 898 -8.69 -13.40 15.82
C ASN A 898 -9.89 -14.02 15.07
N CYS A 899 -9.75 -14.36 13.78
CA CYS A 899 -10.83 -14.94 12.98
C CYS A 899 -10.46 -16.20 12.19
N HIS A 900 -11.31 -17.23 12.32
CA HIS A 900 -11.18 -18.51 11.62
C HIS A 900 -12.32 -18.82 10.62
N THR A 901 -13.30 -17.91 10.48
CA THR A 901 -14.46 -18.07 9.58
C THR A 901 -14.80 -16.79 8.83
N MET A 902 -15.48 -16.95 7.69
CA MET A 902 -15.94 -15.83 6.85
C MET A 902 -16.85 -14.86 7.61
N GLU A 903 -17.74 -15.40 8.45
CA GLU A 903 -18.68 -14.61 9.25
C GLU A 903 -17.93 -13.76 10.30
N CYS A 904 -16.89 -14.33 10.93
CA CYS A 904 -16.06 -13.62 11.89
C CYS A 904 -15.39 -12.40 11.25
N THR A 905 -14.62 -12.61 10.17
CA THR A 905 -13.82 -11.54 9.57
C THR A 905 -14.69 -10.49 8.86
N LEU A 906 -15.90 -10.88 8.40
CA LEU A 906 -16.93 -9.96 7.93
C LEU A 906 -17.51 -9.11 9.07
N ASN A 907 -17.87 -9.72 10.20
CA ASN A 907 -18.42 -9.02 11.36
C ASN A 907 -17.41 -8.02 11.95
N GLU A 908 -16.12 -8.36 11.99
CA GLU A 908 -15.08 -7.45 12.47
C GLU A 908 -14.80 -6.31 11.48
N TRP A 909 -14.80 -6.57 10.17
CA TRP A 909 -14.68 -5.52 9.13
C TRP A 909 -15.85 -4.53 9.14
N ILE A 910 -17.07 -5.00 9.40
CA ILE A 910 -18.26 -4.14 9.53
C ILE A 910 -18.22 -3.32 10.85
N ALA A 911 -17.65 -3.87 11.92
CA ALA A 911 -17.63 -3.22 13.24
C ALA A 911 -16.45 -2.25 13.45
N THR A 912 -15.29 -2.52 12.84
CA THR A 912 -14.04 -1.76 13.06
C THR A 912 -13.68 -0.82 11.91
N SER A 913 -14.22 -1.06 10.72
CA SER A 913 -13.91 -0.35 9.48
C SER A 913 -15.19 0.12 8.78
N ALA A 914 -15.07 0.78 7.62
CA ALA A 914 -16.20 1.16 6.78
C ALA A 914 -16.85 -0.04 6.03
N GLY A 915 -16.76 -1.26 6.56
CA GLY A 915 -17.12 -2.52 5.90
C GLY A 915 -18.61 -2.66 5.62
N LYS A 916 -18.94 -3.20 4.43
CA LYS A 916 -20.33 -3.31 3.93
C LYS A 916 -20.46 -4.51 2.98
N GLY A 917 -21.61 -5.17 3.03
CA GLY A 917 -21.94 -6.29 2.13
C GLY A 917 -21.60 -7.64 2.73
N THR A 918 -20.90 -8.48 1.97
CA THR A 918 -20.62 -9.89 2.25
C THR A 918 -19.11 -10.15 2.33
N TYR A 919 -18.72 -11.39 2.67
CA TYR A 919 -17.33 -11.82 2.59
C TYR A 919 -16.73 -11.68 1.17
N PHE A 920 -17.55 -11.81 0.12
CA PHE A 920 -17.08 -11.60 -1.25
C PHE A 920 -16.83 -10.12 -1.58
N ASP A 921 -17.53 -9.19 -0.90
CA ASP A 921 -17.27 -7.74 -1.01
C ASP A 921 -16.00 -7.34 -0.24
N LEU A 922 -15.74 -7.98 0.92
CA LEU A 922 -14.47 -7.88 1.66
C LEU A 922 -13.30 -8.38 0.80
N LEU A 923 -13.47 -9.53 0.14
CA LEU A 923 -12.49 -10.06 -0.82
C LEU A 923 -12.32 -9.15 -2.04
N ALA A 924 -13.39 -8.55 -2.58
CA ALA A 924 -13.30 -7.60 -3.68
C ALA A 924 -12.55 -6.32 -3.29
N SER A 925 -12.79 -5.79 -2.07
CA SER A 925 -12.04 -4.67 -1.50
C SER A 925 -10.56 -5.04 -1.30
N SER A 926 -10.29 -6.23 -0.77
CA SER A 926 -8.92 -6.76 -0.60
C SER A 926 -8.21 -6.95 -1.93
N LYS A 927 -8.94 -7.32 -2.99
CA LYS A 927 -8.43 -7.43 -4.36
C LYS A 927 -8.01 -6.09 -4.94
N ALA A 928 -8.82 -5.05 -4.74
CA ALA A 928 -8.54 -3.71 -5.23
C ALA A 928 -7.23 -3.13 -4.65
N SER A 929 -6.96 -3.34 -3.35
CA SER A 929 -5.71 -2.90 -2.72
C SER A 929 -4.52 -3.83 -3.01
N THR A 930 -4.68 -5.14 -2.86
CA THR A 930 -3.58 -6.11 -2.99
C THR A 930 -3.05 -6.19 -4.41
N VAL A 931 -3.94 -6.32 -5.40
CA VAL A 931 -3.52 -6.45 -6.81
C VAL A 931 -2.92 -5.13 -7.32
N ARG A 932 -3.38 -3.98 -6.81
CA ARG A 932 -2.68 -2.70 -7.01
C ARG A 932 -1.25 -2.73 -6.48
N ASN A 933 -1.02 -3.19 -5.25
CA ASN A 933 0.31 -3.24 -4.65
C ASN A 933 1.24 -4.20 -5.42
N LEU A 934 0.73 -5.36 -5.84
CA LEU A 934 1.49 -6.33 -6.66
C LEU A 934 1.85 -5.76 -8.04
N LEU A 935 0.92 -5.03 -8.70
CA LEU A 935 1.21 -4.30 -9.95
C LEU A 935 2.19 -3.14 -9.71
N ALA A 936 2.11 -2.46 -8.56
CA ALA A 936 3.11 -1.48 -8.12
C ALA A 936 4.47 -2.10 -7.74
N LEU A 937 4.67 -3.41 -7.97
CA LEU A 937 5.87 -4.20 -7.65
C LEU A 937 6.30 -4.14 -6.17
N GLN A 938 5.36 -3.76 -5.28
CA GLN A 938 5.59 -3.78 -3.84
C GLN A 938 5.71 -5.22 -3.38
N SER A 939 6.86 -5.52 -2.76
CA SER A 939 7.30 -6.87 -2.40
C SER A 939 7.14 -7.16 -0.91
N ASP A 940 6.56 -6.22 -0.17
CA ASP A 940 6.18 -6.30 1.24
C ASP A 940 5.35 -7.59 1.47
N PRO A 941 5.70 -8.45 2.45
CA PRO A 941 4.87 -9.60 2.82
C PRO A 941 3.45 -9.20 3.28
N TYR A 942 2.56 -10.19 3.38
CA TYR A 942 1.19 -10.04 3.86
C TYR A 942 1.00 -10.79 5.19
N MET A 943 0.36 -10.12 6.15
CA MET A 943 0.10 -10.62 7.49
C MET A 943 -1.19 -11.43 7.59
N PHE A 944 -1.07 -12.65 8.11
CA PHE A 944 -2.14 -13.55 8.55
C PHE A 944 -1.69 -14.24 9.85
N HIS A 945 -2.58 -14.97 10.52
CA HIS A 945 -2.31 -15.67 11.78
C HIS A 945 -2.89 -17.08 11.73
N GLN A 946 -2.48 -17.97 12.64
CA GLN A 946 -2.83 -19.40 12.63
C GLN A 946 -4.34 -19.68 12.46
N ALA A 947 -5.21 -18.88 13.10
CA ALA A 947 -6.66 -19.03 13.00
C ALA A 947 -7.18 -18.88 11.56
N ASN A 948 -6.52 -18.06 10.73
CA ASN A 948 -6.90 -17.82 9.34
C ASN A 948 -6.70 -19.04 8.43
N MET A 949 -6.01 -20.08 8.90
CA MET A 949 -5.78 -21.35 8.20
C MET A 949 -6.85 -22.41 8.46
N HIS A 950 -7.90 -22.14 9.25
CA HIS A 950 -8.93 -23.15 9.47
C HIS A 950 -9.67 -23.53 8.16
N GLN A 951 -9.72 -24.82 7.81
CA GLN A 951 -10.24 -25.33 6.53
C GLN A 951 -11.04 -26.64 6.64
N THR A 952 -10.75 -27.46 7.65
CA THR A 952 -11.32 -28.80 7.83
C THR A 952 -12.82 -28.79 8.04
N THR A 953 -13.35 -27.90 8.90
CA THR A 953 -14.79 -27.85 9.22
C THR A 953 -15.57 -26.71 8.57
N VAL A 954 -14.90 -25.71 7.97
CA VAL A 954 -15.57 -24.59 7.25
C VAL A 954 -16.45 -25.07 6.08
N ASP A 955 -17.39 -24.23 5.67
CA ASP A 955 -18.25 -24.48 4.51
C ASP A 955 -17.49 -24.43 3.17
N SER A 956 -18.06 -25.09 2.16
CA SER A 956 -17.53 -25.05 0.80
C SER A 956 -17.94 -23.76 0.09
N ILE A 957 -16.98 -23.06 -0.51
CA ILE A 957 -17.19 -21.83 -1.28
C ILE A 957 -16.64 -21.94 -2.70
N THR A 958 -16.94 -20.96 -3.54
CA THR A 958 -16.42 -20.81 -4.90
C THR A 958 -15.65 -19.50 -5.01
N ILE A 959 -14.36 -19.58 -5.36
CA ILE A 959 -13.51 -18.42 -5.68
C ILE A 959 -13.05 -18.56 -7.13
N GLY A 960 -13.65 -17.74 -8.00
CA GLY A 960 -13.41 -17.76 -9.44
C GLY A 960 -13.68 -19.13 -10.06
N THR A 961 -12.61 -19.80 -10.48
CA THR A 961 -12.66 -21.15 -11.09
C THR A 961 -12.63 -22.31 -10.09
N GLN A 962 -12.30 -22.06 -8.82
CA GLN A 962 -12.09 -23.10 -7.81
C GLN A 962 -13.30 -23.21 -6.89
N THR A 963 -13.65 -24.43 -6.45
CA THR A 963 -14.73 -24.67 -5.49
C THR A 963 -14.32 -25.77 -4.50
N GLY A 964 -14.54 -25.52 -3.22
CA GLY A 964 -14.21 -26.45 -2.14
C GLY A 964 -14.21 -25.75 -0.78
N LYS A 965 -13.84 -26.48 0.28
CA LYS A 965 -13.53 -25.86 1.57
C LYS A 965 -12.25 -25.04 1.43
N MET A 966 -12.31 -23.76 1.77
CA MET A 966 -11.17 -22.84 1.73
C MET A 966 -11.10 -22.08 3.04
N SER A 967 -9.91 -22.02 3.62
CA SER A 967 -9.59 -21.13 4.73
C SER A 967 -9.65 -19.66 4.31
N LEU A 968 -9.54 -18.75 5.29
CA LEU A 968 -9.50 -17.32 4.99
C LEU A 968 -8.24 -16.97 4.18
N VAL A 969 -7.06 -17.47 4.57
CA VAL A 969 -5.82 -17.20 3.82
C VAL A 969 -5.83 -17.83 2.42
N SER A 970 -6.39 -19.04 2.24
CA SER A 970 -6.44 -19.66 0.91
C SER A 970 -7.47 -18.98 -0.01
N SER A 971 -8.66 -18.64 0.48
CA SER A 971 -9.68 -17.93 -0.31
C SER A 971 -9.29 -16.48 -0.66
N TRP A 972 -8.58 -15.80 0.25
CA TRP A 972 -7.91 -14.53 -0.06
C TRP A 972 -6.87 -14.74 -1.16
N THR A 973 -5.95 -15.70 -1.00
CA THR A 973 -4.86 -15.94 -1.96
C THR A 973 -5.40 -16.29 -3.35
N GLU A 974 -6.39 -17.19 -3.45
CA GLU A 974 -7.09 -17.52 -4.70
C GLU A 974 -7.67 -16.27 -5.40
N THR A 975 -8.21 -15.32 -4.63
CA THR A 975 -8.77 -14.09 -5.18
C THR A 975 -7.69 -13.20 -5.81
N MET A 976 -6.51 -13.12 -5.20
CA MET A 976 -5.41 -12.27 -5.68
C MET A 976 -4.70 -12.89 -6.88
N VAL A 977 -4.35 -14.18 -6.79
CA VAL A 977 -3.62 -14.88 -7.87
C VAL A 977 -4.47 -15.07 -9.11
N GLN A 978 -5.77 -15.39 -9.00
CA GLN A 978 -6.65 -15.50 -10.17
C GLN A 978 -6.87 -14.14 -10.86
N GLU A 979 -6.81 -13.02 -10.14
CA GLU A 979 -6.85 -11.68 -10.74
C GLU A 979 -5.52 -11.30 -11.40
N MET A 980 -4.38 -11.57 -10.76
CA MET A 980 -3.05 -11.38 -11.38
C MET A 980 -2.92 -12.20 -12.67
N MET A 981 -3.40 -13.45 -12.67
CA MET A 981 -3.48 -14.32 -13.86
C MET A 981 -4.53 -13.88 -14.90
N ARG A 982 -5.54 -13.11 -14.50
CA ARG A 982 -6.53 -12.52 -15.42
C ARG A 982 -5.94 -11.32 -16.14
N LEU A 983 -5.19 -10.48 -15.44
CA LEU A 983 -4.57 -9.25 -15.95
C LEU A 983 -3.25 -9.50 -16.70
N THR A 984 -2.46 -10.47 -16.25
CA THR A 984 -1.08 -10.71 -16.69
C THR A 984 -0.79 -12.20 -16.85
N ASN A 985 0.42 -12.55 -17.29
CA ASN A 985 0.96 -13.91 -17.17
C ASN A 985 2.21 -13.98 -16.26
N TRP A 986 2.40 -13.02 -15.35
CA TRP A 986 3.64 -12.87 -14.59
C TRP A 986 3.83 -13.99 -13.55
N PRO A 987 5.04 -14.54 -13.39
CA PRO A 987 5.38 -15.45 -12.30
C PRO A 987 5.29 -14.76 -10.93
N MET A 988 4.73 -15.46 -9.94
CA MET A 988 4.61 -15.01 -8.55
C MET A 988 5.45 -15.91 -7.65
N THR A 989 6.29 -15.33 -6.79
CA THR A 989 7.28 -16.09 -5.99
C THR A 989 7.26 -15.72 -4.51
N SER A 990 7.15 -16.70 -3.62
CA SER A 990 7.35 -16.50 -2.18
C SER A 990 8.85 -16.39 -1.85
N LEU A 991 9.23 -15.44 -1.00
CA LEU A 991 10.56 -15.29 -0.40
C LEU A 991 10.48 -15.44 1.13
N THR A 992 11.50 -16.03 1.74
CA THR A 992 11.56 -16.18 3.21
C THR A 992 11.88 -14.83 3.84
N HIS A 993 11.56 -14.64 5.12
CA HIS A 993 11.78 -13.38 5.83
C HIS A 993 13.20 -12.80 5.61
N ASP A 994 14.25 -13.63 5.77
CA ASP A 994 15.63 -13.18 5.55
C ASP A 994 15.91 -12.82 4.08
N ASN A 995 15.35 -13.57 3.13
CA ASN A 995 15.51 -13.30 1.70
C ASN A 995 14.76 -12.04 1.24
N ILE A 996 13.58 -11.74 1.79
CA ILE A 996 12.87 -10.50 1.50
C ILE A 996 13.54 -9.30 2.18
N ALA A 997 14.09 -9.46 3.38
CA ALA A 997 14.96 -8.45 4.01
C ALA A 997 16.17 -8.12 3.12
N HIS A 998 16.85 -9.14 2.58
CA HIS A 998 17.91 -8.96 1.60
C HIS A 998 17.43 -8.29 0.31
N TYR A 999 16.28 -8.64 -0.26
CA TYR A 999 15.73 -7.98 -1.45
C TYR A 999 15.50 -6.47 -1.25
N PHE A 1000 15.00 -6.07 -0.09
CA PHE A 1000 14.81 -4.66 0.30
C PHE A 1000 16.16 -3.93 0.55
N LEU A 1001 17.11 -4.58 1.23
CA LEU A 1001 18.46 -4.03 1.44
C LEU A 1001 19.25 -3.88 0.14
N ASP A 1002 19.15 -4.85 -0.77
CA ASP A 1002 19.77 -4.81 -2.09
C ASP A 1002 19.17 -3.68 -2.93
N ARG A 1003 17.84 -3.49 -2.89
CA ARG A 1003 17.17 -2.36 -3.56
C ARG A 1003 17.68 -1.01 -3.04
N LYS A 1004 17.77 -0.86 -1.71
CA LYS A 1004 18.31 0.36 -1.07
C LYS A 1004 19.78 0.59 -1.41
N THR A 1005 20.57 -0.48 -1.54
CA THR A 1005 21.99 -0.41 -1.89
C THR A 1005 22.20 -0.06 -3.36
N LEU A 1006 21.41 -0.64 -4.26
CA LEU A 1006 21.43 -0.37 -5.70
C LEU A 1006 21.08 1.08 -6.02
N ASP A 1007 20.00 1.60 -5.44
CA ASP A 1007 19.57 2.99 -5.66
C ASP A 1007 20.67 3.97 -5.21
N GLY A 1008 21.33 3.67 -4.08
CA GLY A 1008 22.49 4.42 -3.56
C GLY A 1008 23.78 4.33 -4.40
N CYS A 1009 23.83 3.49 -5.44
CA CYS A 1009 24.95 3.44 -6.40
C CYS A 1009 24.79 4.39 -7.59
N ASN A 1010 23.65 5.09 -7.71
CA ASN A 1010 23.32 5.97 -8.84
C ASN A 1010 23.55 5.33 -10.22
N ALA A 1011 23.13 4.06 -10.36
CA ALA A 1011 23.39 3.27 -11.56
C ALA A 1011 22.70 3.82 -12.81
N LYS A 1012 23.40 3.79 -13.96
CA LYS A 1012 22.93 4.32 -15.25
C LYS A 1012 23.23 3.35 -16.38
N LEU A 1013 22.41 3.40 -17.42
CA LEU A 1013 22.57 2.63 -18.65
C LEU A 1013 22.52 3.56 -19.86
N SER A 1014 23.30 3.28 -20.89
CA SER A 1014 23.16 3.91 -22.21
C SER A 1014 23.04 2.87 -23.33
N TYR A 1015 22.19 3.17 -24.30
CA TYR A 1015 21.98 2.39 -25.51
C TYR A 1015 23.07 2.71 -26.54
N THR A 1016 23.65 1.69 -27.19
CA THR A 1016 24.53 1.86 -28.36
C THR A 1016 23.82 1.35 -29.61
N TYR A 1017 23.58 2.26 -30.56
CA TYR A 1017 22.85 1.96 -31.80
C TYR A 1017 23.74 1.27 -32.85
N SER A 1018 23.14 0.56 -33.80
CA SER A 1018 23.79 0.09 -35.02
C SER A 1018 24.20 1.27 -35.93
N SER A 1019 25.13 1.04 -36.85
CA SER A 1019 25.70 2.10 -37.72
C SER A 1019 24.70 2.66 -38.75
N ASP A 1020 23.58 1.97 -38.94
CA ASP A 1020 22.42 2.42 -39.74
C ASP A 1020 21.33 3.11 -38.89
N GLY A 1021 21.44 3.05 -37.55
CA GLY A 1021 20.46 3.59 -36.59
C GLY A 1021 19.24 2.69 -36.33
N ASN A 1022 19.10 1.55 -37.01
CA ASN A 1022 17.87 0.75 -37.02
C ASN A 1022 17.71 -0.20 -35.81
N SER A 1023 18.74 -0.38 -34.98
CA SER A 1023 18.68 -1.28 -33.82
C SER A 1023 19.59 -0.84 -32.67
N VAL A 1024 19.26 -1.24 -31.44
CA VAL A 1024 20.20 -1.20 -30.30
C VAL A 1024 20.98 -2.51 -30.28
N LYS A 1025 22.30 -2.44 -30.50
CA LYS A 1025 23.21 -3.61 -30.58
C LYS A 1025 23.84 -3.98 -29.24
N ALA A 1026 24.01 -3.00 -28.36
CA ALA A 1026 24.63 -3.15 -27.05
C ALA A 1026 24.09 -2.10 -26.07
N VAL A 1027 24.31 -2.32 -24.78
CA VAL A 1027 24.09 -1.32 -23.72
C VAL A 1027 25.32 -1.22 -22.83
N THR A 1028 25.63 -0.04 -22.30
CA THR A 1028 26.74 0.14 -21.34
C THR A 1028 26.19 0.55 -19.99
N VAL A 1029 26.58 -0.20 -18.95
CA VAL A 1029 26.16 0.00 -17.56
C VAL A 1029 27.27 0.70 -16.79
N THR A 1030 26.89 1.71 -16.00
CA THR A 1030 27.76 2.54 -15.16
C THR A 1030 27.11 2.79 -13.81
N ALA A 1031 27.90 3.28 -12.85
CA ALA A 1031 27.47 3.68 -11.50
C ALA A 1031 28.53 4.66 -10.95
N ASP A 1032 28.33 5.20 -9.74
CA ASP A 1032 29.35 6.04 -9.11
C ASP A 1032 30.68 5.27 -8.94
N GLY A 1033 31.76 5.86 -9.46
CA GLY A 1033 33.08 5.20 -9.54
C GLY A 1033 33.09 3.88 -10.35
N ASN A 1034 32.05 3.61 -11.13
CA ASN A 1034 31.74 2.34 -11.79
C ASN A 1034 31.78 1.14 -10.84
N LYS A 1035 31.21 1.28 -9.64
CA LYS A 1035 31.09 0.21 -8.65
C LYS A 1035 29.69 0.19 -8.04
N CYS A 1036 29.24 -0.99 -7.64
CA CYS A 1036 28.12 -1.14 -6.72
C CYS A 1036 28.37 -2.37 -5.84
N ALA A 1037 27.87 -2.35 -4.61
CA ALA A 1037 28.02 -3.50 -3.69
C ALA A 1037 27.10 -4.67 -4.07
N VAL A 1038 26.06 -4.41 -4.86
CA VAL A 1038 25.11 -5.39 -5.40
C VAL A 1038 25.11 -5.34 -6.94
N PRO A 1039 24.73 -6.42 -7.65
CA PRO A 1039 24.67 -6.40 -9.11
C PRO A 1039 23.56 -5.46 -9.62
N VAL A 1040 23.86 -4.70 -10.68
CA VAL A 1040 22.89 -3.82 -11.36
C VAL A 1040 22.01 -4.65 -12.29
N PRO A 1041 20.68 -4.68 -12.13
CA PRO A 1041 19.80 -5.41 -13.03
C PRO A 1041 19.58 -4.64 -14.34
N VAL A 1042 19.67 -5.35 -15.46
CA VAL A 1042 19.30 -4.87 -16.79
C VAL A 1042 18.32 -5.85 -17.42
N THR A 1043 17.07 -5.44 -17.60
CA THR A 1043 16.10 -6.22 -18.37
C THR A 1043 16.39 -6.07 -19.86
N ILE A 1044 16.45 -7.19 -20.58
CA ILE A 1044 16.53 -7.26 -22.04
C ILE A 1044 15.25 -7.91 -22.60
N PRO A 1045 14.77 -7.54 -23.80
CA PRO A 1045 13.44 -7.95 -24.25
C PRO A 1045 13.37 -9.44 -24.67
N SER A 1046 14.50 -10.03 -25.07
CA SER A 1046 14.62 -11.47 -25.39
C SER A 1046 16.09 -11.88 -25.47
N GLY A 1047 16.35 -13.19 -25.59
CA GLY A 1047 17.69 -13.72 -25.86
C GLY A 1047 18.62 -13.70 -24.64
N SER A 1048 19.88 -13.38 -24.87
CA SER A 1048 20.93 -13.28 -23.86
C SER A 1048 21.88 -12.12 -24.15
N ALA A 1049 22.79 -11.83 -23.21
CA ALA A 1049 23.85 -10.86 -23.40
C ALA A 1049 25.23 -11.45 -23.11
N THR A 1050 26.28 -10.77 -23.58
CA THR A 1050 27.68 -11.05 -23.21
C THR A 1050 28.33 -9.79 -22.66
N ALA A 1051 28.97 -9.89 -21.50
CA ALA A 1051 29.63 -8.76 -20.84
C ALA A 1051 31.07 -8.54 -21.35
N SER A 1052 31.44 -7.27 -21.50
CA SER A 1052 32.82 -6.80 -21.62
C SER A 1052 33.10 -5.77 -20.53
N GLY A 1053 34.28 -5.81 -19.91
CA GLY A 1053 34.65 -4.93 -18.78
C GLY A 1053 34.23 -5.42 -17.39
N GLY A 1054 33.43 -6.49 -17.31
CA GLY A 1054 32.95 -7.09 -16.05
C GLY A 1054 32.25 -8.43 -16.28
N SER A 1055 31.39 -8.84 -15.35
CA SER A 1055 30.63 -10.10 -15.41
C SER A 1055 29.12 -9.87 -15.28
N LEU A 1056 28.33 -10.81 -15.80
CA LEU A 1056 26.88 -10.85 -15.62
C LEU A 1056 26.43 -12.25 -15.15
N THR A 1057 25.24 -12.32 -14.57
CA THR A 1057 24.46 -13.57 -14.43
C THR A 1057 23.07 -13.37 -15.03
N SER A 1058 22.60 -14.30 -15.85
CA SER A 1058 21.27 -14.21 -16.46
C SER A 1058 20.22 -14.89 -15.58
N ASP A 1059 19.10 -14.21 -15.39
CA ASP A 1059 17.92 -14.60 -14.63
C ASP A 1059 16.72 -14.64 -15.58
N VAL A 1060 16.09 -15.81 -15.70
CA VAL A 1060 15.01 -16.10 -16.65
C VAL A 1060 13.96 -16.94 -15.93
N VAL A 1061 12.77 -16.39 -15.71
CA VAL A 1061 11.68 -17.05 -14.96
C VAL A 1061 10.41 -16.99 -15.78
N GLY A 1062 9.92 -18.14 -16.21
CA GLY A 1062 8.63 -18.24 -16.91
C GLY A 1062 8.59 -17.47 -18.23
N SER A 1063 7.69 -16.50 -18.28
CA SER A 1063 7.49 -15.55 -19.38
C SER A 1063 8.28 -14.25 -19.22
N GLU A 1064 8.95 -14.01 -18.09
CA GLU A 1064 9.58 -12.71 -17.82
C GLU A 1064 10.74 -12.42 -18.79
N PRO A 1065 10.85 -11.17 -19.29
CA PRO A 1065 11.97 -10.77 -20.11
C PRO A 1065 13.29 -10.96 -19.34
N PRO A 1066 14.34 -11.57 -19.94
CA PRO A 1066 15.56 -11.92 -19.22
C PRO A 1066 16.21 -10.73 -18.48
N ILE A 1067 16.55 -10.93 -17.21
CA ILE A 1067 17.26 -9.95 -16.39
C ILE A 1067 18.74 -10.33 -16.36
N GLN A 1068 19.61 -9.41 -16.73
CA GLN A 1068 21.05 -9.55 -16.66
C GLN A 1068 21.54 -8.83 -15.39
N TRP A 1069 22.01 -9.57 -14.40
CA TRP A 1069 22.55 -9.04 -13.15
C TRP A 1069 24.03 -8.72 -13.33
N VAL A 1070 24.37 -7.44 -13.49
CA VAL A 1070 25.70 -6.96 -13.91
C VAL A 1070 26.56 -6.56 -12.72
N THR A 1071 27.77 -7.13 -12.63
CA THR A 1071 28.73 -6.80 -11.57
C THR A 1071 29.67 -5.67 -12.02
N LEU A 1072 29.64 -4.52 -11.35
CA LEU A 1072 30.48 -3.37 -11.64
C LEU A 1072 31.72 -3.33 -10.72
N ALA A 1073 32.93 -3.36 -11.31
CA ALA A 1073 34.18 -3.60 -10.58
C ALA A 1073 35.21 -2.44 -10.64
N GLY A 1074 34.79 -1.24 -11.03
CA GLY A 1074 35.64 -0.05 -11.24
C GLY A 1074 35.77 0.40 -12.69
N SER A 1075 35.13 -0.32 -13.62
CA SER A 1075 35.03 -0.02 -15.06
C SER A 1075 33.58 -0.12 -15.51
N PRO A 1076 33.14 0.65 -16.52
CA PRO A 1076 31.86 0.42 -17.19
C PRO A 1076 31.78 -1.00 -17.75
N VAL A 1077 30.59 -1.57 -17.79
CA VAL A 1077 30.35 -2.90 -18.35
C VAL A 1077 29.43 -2.80 -19.56
N THR A 1078 29.93 -3.16 -20.73
CA THR A 1078 29.15 -3.19 -21.98
C THR A 1078 28.57 -4.59 -22.19
N LEU A 1079 27.24 -4.67 -22.30
CA LEU A 1079 26.50 -5.87 -22.66
C LEU A 1079 26.26 -5.87 -24.17
N THR A 1080 26.85 -6.81 -24.90
CA THR A 1080 26.48 -7.06 -26.31
C THR A 1080 25.28 -7.99 -26.34
N LEU A 1081 24.20 -7.60 -27.02
CA LEU A 1081 22.96 -8.37 -27.08
C LEU A 1081 23.09 -9.49 -28.14
N SER A 1082 22.61 -10.70 -27.83
CA SER A 1082 22.50 -11.80 -28.82
C SER A 1082 21.52 -11.50 -29.94
N SER A 1083 20.61 -10.55 -29.68
CA SER A 1083 19.46 -10.21 -30.52
C SER A 1083 19.25 -8.70 -30.41
N PRO A 1084 19.79 -7.90 -31.35
CA PRO A 1084 19.63 -6.45 -31.35
C PRO A 1084 18.15 -6.05 -31.35
N VAL A 1085 17.81 -5.01 -30.58
CA VAL A 1085 16.42 -4.55 -30.43
C VAL A 1085 16.08 -3.62 -31.59
N SER A 1086 15.07 -3.99 -32.39
CA SER A 1086 14.62 -3.15 -33.51
C SER A 1086 14.05 -1.82 -33.03
N ILE A 1087 14.28 -0.77 -33.82
CA ILE A 1087 13.75 0.58 -33.57
C ILE A 1087 12.40 0.81 -34.25
N GLY A 1088 12.15 0.13 -35.38
CA GLY A 1088 10.87 0.08 -36.09
C GLY A 1088 10.43 -1.34 -36.44
#